data_AF-A0A344LS49-F1
#
_entry.id   AF-A0A344LS49-F1
#
_cell.length_a   1.000
_cell.length_b   1.000
_cell.length_c   1.000
_cell.angle_alpha   90.00
_cell.angle_beta   90.00
_cell.angle_gamma   90.00
#
_symmetry.space_group_name_H-M   'P 1'
#
loop_
_entity.id
_entity.type
_entity.pdbx_description
1 polymer ?
#
loop_
_entity_poly.entity_id
_entity_poly.type
_entity_poly.pdbx_seq_one_letter_code
_entity_poly.pdbx_strand_id
1 'polypeptide(L)'
;MTFKEQIQQGIPNILPPKKEYDSTINHAPKRKEILSAEEKKLALKNALRYFDPKDHAELVSEFSEELEKYGRIYMYRLRPDYKMYARPIDEYPGKSLQAKAIMHMIQNNLDYAVAQHPHELITYGGNGAVFQNWAQYLLTMQYLSEMTDEQTLTMYSGHPMGLFPSHKEAPRVVVTNGMVIPNYSKPDDWEKMNALGVSQYGQMTAGSYMYIGPQGIVHGTTITVLNGFRKIKLNPEGNLFVTSGLGGMSGAQPKAGNIAGCITVCAEVNPKITKIRHEQGWINEIVTSTDELIARVNSAKANKEVVSIAYLGNVVDVWECFDKENIKIDLGSDQTSLHNPWAGGYYPAGISFEEANQMMADNPELFKEKVQESLRRQAKAINKHTAKGTYFFDYGNAFLLEASRAGADVMAENNIDFKYPSYVQDIMGPMCFDYGFGPFRWVCTSGKPEDLQKTDLIASQVLEEMSKTAPDEIQQQMQDNIKWIKGAQENKLVVGSQARILYADAEGRVKIAEAFNQAIAKGEIGAVVLGRDHHDVSGTDSPYRETSNIYDGSRFTADMAIQNVIGDSFRGATWVSIHNGGGVGWGEVINGGFGMVLDGSKEASKRLASMLFWDVNNGISRRSWARNEGAVFAIKRAMEIEPLLKVTLPNMVDESLL
;
A
#
# COMPACT_ATOMS: atom_id res chain seq x y z
N MET A 1 9.65 29.22 -18.69
CA MET A 1 8.25 28.88 -18.41
C MET A 1 8.05 28.80 -16.91
N THR A 2 7.02 29.44 -16.39
CA THR A 2 6.58 29.30 -14.98
C THR A 2 6.11 27.87 -14.71
N PHE A 3 5.93 27.48 -13.44
CA PHE A 3 5.37 26.19 -13.07
C PHE A 3 4.00 25.94 -13.76
N LYS A 4 3.12 26.94 -13.74
CA LYS A 4 1.78 26.84 -14.34
C LYS A 4 1.84 26.62 -15.85
N GLU A 5 2.71 27.37 -16.54
CA GLU A 5 2.93 27.21 -17.99
C GLU A 5 3.48 25.82 -18.33
N GLN A 6 4.41 25.28 -17.53
CA GLN A 6 4.95 23.93 -17.75
C GLN A 6 3.90 22.84 -17.56
N ILE A 7 3.02 22.98 -16.57
CA ILE A 7 1.89 22.04 -16.36
C ILE A 7 0.91 22.09 -17.53
N GLN A 8 0.57 23.28 -18.02
CA GLN A 8 -0.40 23.46 -19.11
C GLN A 8 0.15 23.08 -20.49
N GLN A 9 1.47 23.03 -20.64
CA GLN A 9 2.12 22.76 -21.93
C GLN A 9 1.84 21.34 -22.46
N GLY A 10 1.77 20.34 -21.58
CA GLY A 10 1.76 18.94 -22.00
C GLY A 10 3.06 18.55 -22.71
N ILE A 11 2.96 17.85 -23.83
CA ILE A 11 4.14 17.48 -24.65
C ILE A 11 4.72 18.75 -25.31
N PRO A 12 6.00 19.10 -25.06
CA PRO A 12 6.61 20.28 -25.66
C PRO A 12 6.68 20.19 -27.19
N ASN A 13 6.30 21.27 -27.88
CA ASN A 13 6.39 21.37 -29.35
C ASN A 13 7.82 21.29 -29.91
N ILE A 14 8.81 21.61 -29.06
CA ILE A 14 10.25 21.50 -29.33
C ILE A 14 10.79 20.58 -28.24
N LEU A 15 11.47 19.50 -28.65
CA LEU A 15 12.03 18.54 -27.71
C LEU A 15 13.01 19.23 -26.74
N PRO A 16 12.86 19.03 -25.43
CA PRO A 16 13.84 19.51 -24.47
C PRO A 16 15.16 18.73 -24.62
N PRO A 17 16.29 19.25 -24.12
CA PRO A 17 17.55 18.52 -24.16
C PRO A 17 17.47 17.19 -23.38
N LYS A 18 18.26 16.19 -23.80
CA LYS A 18 18.42 14.93 -23.06
C LYS A 18 18.81 15.23 -21.60
N LYS A 19 18.22 14.49 -20.66
CA LYS A 19 18.57 14.60 -19.24
C LYS A 19 19.78 13.71 -18.93
N GLU A 20 20.69 14.23 -18.11
CA GLU A 20 21.77 13.42 -17.55
C GLU A 20 21.25 12.47 -16.46
N TYR A 21 21.93 11.34 -16.31
CA TYR A 21 21.61 10.35 -15.28
C TYR A 21 22.12 10.84 -13.92
N ASP A 22 21.23 10.91 -12.93
CA ASP A 22 21.55 11.45 -11.61
C ASP A 22 21.95 10.32 -10.65
N SER A 23 23.25 10.10 -10.48
CA SER A 23 23.76 9.06 -9.58
C SER A 23 23.52 9.34 -8.09
N THR A 24 23.01 10.51 -7.72
CA THR A 24 22.77 10.88 -6.31
C THR A 24 21.44 10.37 -5.77
N ILE A 25 20.51 9.99 -6.65
CA ILE A 25 19.21 9.45 -6.26
C ILE A 25 19.13 7.93 -6.43
N ASN A 26 18.11 7.33 -5.83
CA ASN A 26 17.86 5.91 -5.94
C ASN A 26 17.10 5.58 -7.24
N HIS A 27 17.72 4.85 -8.15
CA HIS A 27 17.12 4.45 -9.43
C HIS A 27 16.61 3.02 -9.42
N ALA A 28 15.58 2.75 -10.23
CA ALA A 28 15.05 1.40 -10.36
C ALA A 28 16.08 0.45 -11.02
N PRO A 29 16.14 -0.82 -10.61
CA PRO A 29 17.02 -1.79 -11.25
C PRO A 29 16.59 -2.08 -12.70
N LYS A 30 17.53 -2.55 -13.52
CA LYS A 30 17.25 -3.02 -14.89
C LYS A 30 16.18 -4.12 -14.85
N ARG A 31 15.19 -4.03 -15.75
CA ARG A 31 14.09 -5.01 -15.87
C ARG A 31 14.46 -6.20 -16.74
N LYS A 32 13.74 -7.31 -16.56
CA LYS A 32 13.90 -8.56 -17.30
C LYS A 32 13.77 -8.30 -18.81
N GLU A 33 14.76 -8.74 -19.58
CA GLU A 33 14.68 -8.71 -21.04
C GLU A 33 13.79 -9.85 -21.54
N ILE A 34 12.52 -9.55 -21.78
CA ILE A 34 11.51 -10.55 -22.18
C ILE A 34 10.94 -10.34 -23.60
N LEU A 35 11.22 -9.19 -24.21
CA LEU A 35 10.70 -8.85 -25.53
C LEU A 35 11.50 -9.52 -26.65
N SER A 36 10.79 -10.15 -27.58
CA SER A 36 11.32 -10.56 -28.88
C SER A 36 11.71 -9.35 -29.75
N ALA A 37 12.43 -9.57 -30.85
CA ALA A 37 12.83 -8.50 -31.76
C ALA A 37 11.63 -7.71 -32.34
N GLU A 38 10.54 -8.40 -32.70
CA GLU A 38 9.32 -7.74 -33.19
C GLU A 38 8.59 -7.00 -32.08
N GLU A 39 8.60 -7.52 -30.86
CA GLU A 39 8.03 -6.83 -29.70
C GLU A 39 8.86 -5.61 -29.29
N LYS A 40 10.20 -5.63 -29.43
CA LYS A 40 11.03 -4.43 -29.24
C LYS A 40 10.66 -3.34 -30.25
N LYS A 41 10.48 -3.69 -31.53
CA LYS A 41 9.97 -2.74 -32.54
C LYS A 41 8.57 -2.21 -32.18
N LEU A 42 7.70 -3.07 -31.66
CA LEU A 42 6.37 -2.68 -31.21
C LEU A 42 6.42 -1.72 -30.01
N ALA A 43 7.29 -1.97 -29.02
CA ALA A 43 7.51 -1.07 -27.89
C ALA A 43 7.93 0.34 -28.35
N LEU A 44 8.85 0.42 -29.33
CA LEU A 44 9.26 1.70 -29.92
C LEU A 44 8.11 2.40 -30.63
N LYS A 45 7.31 1.68 -31.43
CA LYS A 45 6.10 2.25 -32.06
C LYS A 45 5.11 2.77 -31.02
N ASN A 46 4.89 2.02 -29.95
CA ASN A 46 3.99 2.40 -28.86
C ASN A 46 4.51 3.63 -28.11
N ALA A 47 5.81 3.75 -27.90
CA ALA A 47 6.43 4.93 -27.28
C ALA A 47 6.33 6.17 -28.18
N LEU A 48 6.54 6.02 -29.48
CA LEU A 48 6.50 7.13 -30.45
C LEU A 48 5.10 7.71 -30.67
N ARG A 49 4.02 7.00 -30.28
CA ARG A 49 2.63 7.45 -30.47
C ARG A 49 2.30 8.78 -29.75
N TYR A 50 3.09 9.16 -28.76
CA TYR A 50 2.91 10.39 -27.99
C TYR A 50 3.49 11.63 -28.68
N PHE A 51 4.20 11.47 -29.79
CA PHE A 51 5.03 12.50 -30.40
C PHE A 51 4.66 12.75 -31.86
N ASP A 52 4.87 13.98 -32.31
CA ASP A 52 4.73 14.35 -33.72
C ASP A 52 5.74 13.58 -34.58
N PRO A 53 5.37 13.10 -35.79
CA PRO A 53 6.26 12.37 -36.67
C PRO A 53 7.61 13.05 -36.96
N LYS A 54 7.68 14.39 -36.91
CA LYS A 54 8.93 15.14 -37.11
C LYS A 54 10.01 14.79 -36.08
N ASP A 55 9.60 14.39 -34.88
CA ASP A 55 10.48 14.11 -33.74
C ASP A 55 10.89 12.62 -33.68
N HIS A 56 10.24 11.75 -34.48
CA HIS A 56 10.42 10.29 -34.39
C HIS A 56 11.85 9.84 -34.72
N ALA A 57 12.52 10.51 -35.66
CA ALA A 57 13.88 10.16 -36.06
C ALA A 57 14.90 10.34 -34.93
N GLU A 58 14.72 11.36 -34.08
CA GLU A 58 15.57 11.59 -32.92
C GLU A 58 15.18 10.64 -31.76
N LEU A 59 13.88 10.53 -31.48
CA LEU A 59 13.38 9.78 -30.33
C LEU A 59 13.51 8.27 -30.47
N VAL A 60 13.45 7.71 -31.68
CA VAL A 60 13.53 6.25 -31.86
C VAL A 60 14.88 5.69 -31.39
N SER A 61 15.98 6.41 -31.64
CA SER A 61 17.31 6.01 -31.16
C SER A 61 17.38 6.07 -29.64
N GLU A 62 16.89 7.16 -29.04
CA GLU A 62 16.88 7.35 -27.59
C GLU A 62 16.00 6.32 -26.88
N PHE A 63 14.81 6.03 -27.38
CA PHE A 63 13.93 5.03 -26.79
C PHE A 63 14.46 3.61 -26.97
N SER A 64 15.19 3.33 -28.06
CA SER A 64 15.90 2.05 -28.21
C SER A 64 17.01 1.91 -27.16
N GLU A 65 17.79 2.96 -26.94
CA GLU A 65 18.84 3.01 -25.91
C GLU A 65 18.24 2.82 -24.50
N GLU A 66 17.13 3.49 -24.18
CA GLU A 66 16.44 3.30 -22.90
C GLU A 66 15.94 1.86 -22.72
N LEU A 67 15.31 1.29 -23.76
CA LEU A 67 14.79 -0.07 -23.71
C LEU A 67 15.90 -1.11 -23.50
N GLU A 68 17.06 -0.95 -24.14
CA GLU A 68 18.22 -1.83 -23.97
C GLU A 68 18.87 -1.67 -22.59
N LYS A 69 19.02 -0.43 -22.12
CA LYS A 69 19.73 -0.12 -20.89
C LYS A 69 18.90 -0.46 -19.64
N TYR A 70 17.61 -0.17 -19.67
CA TYR A 70 16.74 -0.25 -18.50
C TYR A 70 15.66 -1.34 -18.60
N GLY A 71 15.43 -1.89 -19.80
CA GLY A 71 14.31 -2.80 -20.06
C GLY A 71 12.96 -2.08 -20.20
N ARG A 72 12.96 -0.74 -20.18
CA ARG A 72 11.79 0.14 -20.19
C ARG A 72 12.10 1.45 -20.93
N ILE A 73 11.06 2.09 -21.43
CA ILE A 73 11.13 3.43 -22.05
C ILE A 73 10.44 4.41 -21.11
N TYR A 74 11.22 5.11 -20.30
CA TYR A 74 10.75 6.10 -19.32
C TYR A 74 10.57 7.48 -19.93
N MET A 75 11.22 7.75 -21.07
CA MET A 75 11.25 9.04 -21.75
C MET A 75 11.87 10.11 -20.86
N TYR A 76 13.07 9.85 -20.31
CA TYR A 76 13.70 10.71 -19.30
C TYR A 76 13.83 12.17 -19.74
N ARG A 77 14.02 12.40 -21.04
CA ARG A 77 14.04 13.74 -21.65
C ARG A 77 12.86 14.61 -21.22
N LEU A 78 11.67 14.03 -21.04
CA LEU A 78 10.44 14.75 -20.70
C LEU A 78 10.24 15.01 -19.21
N ARG A 79 11.14 14.53 -18.35
CA ARG A 79 11.06 14.80 -16.90
C ARG A 79 11.09 16.33 -16.65
N PRO A 80 10.10 16.90 -15.94
CA PRO A 80 10.07 18.33 -15.66
C PRO A 80 11.26 18.81 -14.82
N ASP A 81 11.62 20.09 -14.98
CA ASP A 81 12.70 20.73 -14.22
C ASP A 81 12.23 21.42 -12.93
N TYR A 82 10.92 21.59 -12.74
CA TYR A 82 10.43 22.08 -11.45
C TYR A 82 10.61 21.02 -10.37
N LYS A 83 10.79 21.50 -9.12
CA LYS A 83 10.84 20.62 -7.96
C LYS A 83 9.52 19.84 -7.85
N MET A 84 9.61 18.51 -7.78
CA MET A 84 8.48 17.60 -7.61
C MET A 84 8.12 17.51 -6.13
N TYR A 85 7.00 18.12 -5.74
CA TYR A 85 6.43 18.03 -4.40
C TYR A 85 4.97 18.46 -4.38
N ALA A 86 4.24 18.10 -3.33
CA ALA A 86 2.85 18.49 -3.15
C ALA A 86 2.71 19.99 -2.76
N ARG A 87 2.55 20.87 -3.75
CA ARG A 87 2.37 22.33 -3.54
C ARG A 87 1.03 22.68 -2.88
N PRO A 88 0.90 23.83 -2.21
CA PRO A 88 -0.41 24.41 -1.90
C PRO A 88 -1.34 24.41 -3.13
N ILE A 89 -2.60 24.02 -2.94
CA ILE A 89 -3.55 23.74 -4.04
C ILE A 89 -3.79 24.94 -4.97
N ASP A 90 -3.65 26.16 -4.47
CA ASP A 90 -3.82 27.42 -5.20
C ASP A 90 -2.65 27.73 -6.16
N GLU A 91 -1.50 27.09 -5.98
CA GLU A 91 -0.38 27.18 -6.91
C GLU A 91 -0.61 26.39 -8.22
N TYR A 92 -1.52 25.42 -8.23
CA TYR A 92 -1.82 24.65 -9.44
C TYR A 92 -2.71 25.44 -10.42
N PRO A 93 -2.42 25.38 -11.74
CA PRO A 93 -3.30 25.96 -12.75
C PRO A 93 -4.60 25.15 -12.86
N GLY A 94 -5.63 25.77 -13.43
CA GLY A 94 -6.84 25.08 -13.87
C GLY A 94 -8.15 25.52 -13.25
N LYS A 95 -9.24 24.94 -13.76
CA LYS A 95 -10.62 25.41 -13.55
C LYS A 95 -11.35 24.66 -12.44
N SER A 96 -11.03 23.38 -12.24
CA SER A 96 -11.64 22.51 -11.23
C SER A 96 -10.76 22.43 -9.98
N LEU A 97 -11.31 22.71 -8.80
CA LEU A 97 -10.61 22.49 -7.53
C LEU A 97 -10.27 21.01 -7.32
N GLN A 98 -11.19 20.14 -7.74
CA GLN A 98 -11.01 18.70 -7.67
C GLN A 98 -9.84 18.20 -8.54
N ALA A 99 -9.71 18.72 -9.76
CA ALA A 99 -8.57 18.40 -10.62
C ALA A 99 -7.23 18.90 -10.07
N LYS A 100 -7.22 20.08 -9.42
CA LYS A 100 -6.03 20.60 -8.72
C LYS A 100 -5.61 19.72 -7.55
N ALA A 101 -6.57 19.21 -6.79
CA ALA A 101 -6.29 18.26 -5.71
C ALA A 101 -5.66 16.97 -6.24
N ILE A 102 -6.11 16.47 -7.39
CA ILE A 102 -5.49 15.29 -8.04
C ILE A 102 -4.06 15.59 -8.48
N MET A 103 -3.80 16.77 -9.07
CA MET A 103 -2.42 17.19 -9.41
C MET A 103 -1.52 17.27 -8.16
N HIS A 104 -2.04 17.81 -7.05
CA HIS A 104 -1.36 17.82 -5.76
C HIS A 104 -0.97 16.41 -5.31
N MET A 105 -1.90 15.48 -5.40
CA MET A 105 -1.67 14.10 -5.00
C MET A 105 -0.70 13.34 -5.91
N ILE A 106 -0.78 13.56 -7.24
CA ILE A 106 0.17 12.99 -8.20
C ILE A 106 1.60 13.46 -7.89
N GLN A 107 1.80 14.77 -7.64
CA GLN A 107 3.12 15.29 -7.31
C GLN A 107 3.62 14.81 -5.94
N ASN A 108 2.72 14.55 -4.97
CA ASN A 108 3.10 13.91 -3.72
C ASN A 108 3.67 12.50 -3.95
N ASN A 109 2.99 11.69 -4.77
CA ASN A 109 3.43 10.32 -5.08
C ASN A 109 4.79 10.26 -5.80
N LEU A 110 5.21 11.36 -6.45
CA LEU A 110 6.47 11.50 -7.17
C LEU A 110 7.50 12.38 -6.45
N ASP A 111 7.17 12.89 -5.26
CA ASP A 111 8.09 13.68 -4.44
C ASP A 111 9.33 12.83 -4.11
N TYR A 112 10.51 13.42 -4.18
CA TYR A 112 11.79 12.74 -3.93
C TYR A 112 11.91 12.28 -2.47
N ALA A 113 11.19 12.92 -1.56
CA ALA A 113 11.09 12.50 -0.16
C ALA A 113 10.15 11.30 0.02
N VAL A 114 9.24 11.05 -0.94
CA VAL A 114 8.15 10.07 -0.83
C VAL A 114 8.39 8.85 -1.70
N ALA A 115 8.75 9.05 -2.97
CA ALA A 115 8.89 8.01 -3.98
C ALA A 115 10.19 7.23 -3.84
N GLN A 116 10.12 5.90 -4.02
CA GLN A 116 11.26 5.00 -3.97
C GLN A 116 12.23 5.23 -5.14
N HIS A 117 11.70 5.44 -6.36
CA HIS A 117 12.46 5.74 -7.57
C HIS A 117 11.76 6.88 -8.36
N PRO A 118 11.94 8.14 -7.96
CA PRO A 118 11.16 9.26 -8.48
C PRO A 118 11.36 9.49 -9.99
N HIS A 119 12.57 9.26 -10.53
CA HIS A 119 12.84 9.42 -11.97
C HIS A 119 12.20 8.34 -12.84
N GLU A 120 11.94 7.15 -12.28
CA GLU A 120 11.25 6.03 -12.94
C GLU A 120 9.74 5.98 -12.61
N LEU A 121 9.23 7.04 -11.98
CA LEU A 121 7.82 7.21 -11.63
C LEU A 121 7.28 6.12 -10.68
N ILE A 122 8.16 5.48 -9.90
CA ILE A 122 7.81 4.41 -8.96
C ILE A 122 7.78 4.95 -7.54
N THR A 123 6.60 4.86 -6.91
CA THR A 123 6.39 5.35 -5.54
C THR A 123 6.87 4.34 -4.51
N TYR A 124 6.50 3.05 -4.61
CA TYR A 124 6.92 2.01 -3.66
C TYR A 124 6.73 0.60 -4.20
N GLY A 125 7.14 -0.41 -3.41
CA GLY A 125 6.99 -1.83 -3.76
C GLY A 125 7.94 -2.30 -4.87
N GLY A 126 8.99 -1.53 -5.16
CA GLY A 126 9.99 -1.81 -6.20
C GLY A 126 9.53 -1.53 -7.63
N ASN A 127 8.23 -1.61 -7.92
CA ASN A 127 7.67 -1.39 -9.26
C ASN A 127 6.26 -0.74 -9.26
N GLY A 128 5.71 -0.38 -8.11
CA GLY A 128 4.42 0.32 -7.99
C GLY A 128 4.53 1.73 -8.57
N ALA A 129 4.08 1.91 -9.80
CA ALA A 129 4.27 3.11 -10.59
C ALA A 129 3.04 4.02 -10.63
N VAL A 130 3.29 5.33 -10.73
CA VAL A 130 2.28 6.36 -10.98
C VAL A 130 1.93 6.38 -12.46
N PHE A 131 2.94 6.38 -13.32
CA PHE A 131 2.83 6.36 -14.79
C PHE A 131 3.92 5.47 -15.38
N GLN A 132 3.73 5.02 -16.63
CA GLN A 132 4.72 4.21 -17.33
C GLN A 132 5.92 5.03 -17.82
N ASN A 133 5.68 6.31 -18.14
CA ASN A 133 6.69 7.22 -18.69
C ASN A 133 6.30 8.69 -18.45
N TRP A 134 7.26 9.59 -18.68
CA TRP A 134 7.08 11.01 -18.45
C TRP A 134 6.13 11.70 -19.45
N ALA A 135 5.90 11.15 -20.65
CA ALA A 135 4.88 11.69 -21.57
C ALA A 135 3.47 11.57 -20.97
N GLN A 136 3.17 10.44 -20.34
CA GLN A 136 1.90 10.22 -19.66
C GLN A 136 1.70 11.21 -18.50
N TYR A 137 2.74 11.44 -17.70
CA TYR A 137 2.71 12.46 -16.66
C TYR A 137 2.35 13.84 -17.24
N LEU A 138 3.08 14.30 -18.26
CA LEU A 138 2.86 15.64 -18.84
C LEU A 138 1.44 15.81 -19.38
N LEU A 139 0.93 14.81 -20.13
CA LEU A 139 -0.42 14.84 -20.68
C LEU A 139 -1.48 14.80 -19.58
N THR A 140 -1.32 13.98 -18.54
CA THR A 140 -2.25 13.94 -17.42
C THR A 140 -2.31 15.29 -16.70
N MET A 141 -1.15 15.90 -16.41
CA MET A 141 -1.10 17.21 -15.77
C MET A 141 -1.73 18.31 -16.66
N GLN A 142 -1.51 18.25 -17.98
CA GLN A 142 -2.17 19.13 -18.94
C GLN A 142 -3.69 18.98 -18.88
N TYR A 143 -4.22 17.76 -19.03
CA TYR A 143 -5.65 17.49 -19.01
C TYR A 143 -6.31 17.93 -17.70
N LEU A 144 -5.69 17.64 -16.55
CA LEU A 144 -6.18 18.09 -15.24
C LEU A 144 -6.19 19.63 -15.12
N SER A 145 -5.25 20.32 -15.77
CA SER A 145 -5.19 21.78 -15.75
C SER A 145 -6.24 22.46 -16.64
N GLU A 146 -6.77 21.78 -17.66
CA GLU A 146 -7.74 22.39 -18.59
C GLU A 146 -9.20 21.96 -18.34
N MET A 147 -9.39 20.81 -17.71
CA MET A 147 -10.71 20.20 -17.53
C MET A 147 -11.66 21.04 -16.69
N THR A 148 -12.95 20.86 -16.93
CA THR A 148 -14.03 21.41 -16.10
C THR A 148 -14.60 20.33 -15.19
N ASP A 149 -15.52 20.72 -14.29
CA ASP A 149 -16.27 19.77 -13.45
C ASP A 149 -17.32 18.97 -14.25
N GLU A 150 -17.48 19.23 -15.55
CA GLU A 150 -18.39 18.49 -16.46
C GLU A 150 -17.62 17.48 -17.33
N GLN A 151 -16.39 17.14 -16.93
CA GLN A 151 -15.55 16.16 -17.63
C GLN A 151 -14.96 15.12 -16.67
N THR A 152 -14.63 13.97 -17.24
CA THR A 152 -13.89 12.88 -16.61
C THR A 152 -12.69 12.51 -17.48
N LEU A 153 -11.49 12.51 -16.88
CA LEU A 153 -10.27 11.97 -17.48
C LEU A 153 -10.24 10.45 -17.28
N THR A 154 -10.08 9.69 -18.36
CA THR A 154 -9.96 8.23 -18.29
C THR A 154 -8.49 7.80 -18.38
N MET A 155 -8.03 7.04 -17.38
CA MET A 155 -6.65 6.59 -17.26
C MET A 155 -6.54 5.08 -17.50
N TYR A 156 -5.81 4.70 -18.54
CA TYR A 156 -5.58 3.32 -18.95
C TYR A 156 -4.16 2.91 -18.58
N SER A 157 -4.00 2.34 -17.39
CA SER A 157 -2.70 1.91 -16.83
C SER A 157 -1.63 2.99 -16.96
N GLY A 158 -1.94 4.20 -16.50
CA GLY A 158 -1.06 5.38 -16.62
C GLY A 158 -1.27 6.19 -17.89
N HIS A 159 -1.75 5.61 -19.00
CA HIS A 159 -2.03 6.40 -20.20
C HIS A 159 -3.28 7.28 -20.02
N PRO A 160 -3.18 8.63 -20.14
CA PRO A 160 -4.36 9.48 -20.20
C PRO A 160 -5.01 9.35 -21.57
N MET A 161 -6.14 8.65 -21.65
CA MET A 161 -6.86 8.43 -22.90
C MET A 161 -7.54 9.73 -23.38
N GLY A 162 -7.97 10.57 -22.43
CA GLY A 162 -8.51 11.89 -22.72
C GLY A 162 -9.66 12.28 -21.80
N LEU A 163 -10.13 13.52 -22.00
CA LEU A 163 -11.27 14.10 -21.30
C LEU A 163 -12.57 13.78 -22.03
N PHE A 164 -13.50 13.10 -21.34
CA PHE A 164 -14.83 12.78 -21.85
C PHE A 164 -15.88 13.62 -21.11
N PRO A 165 -16.94 14.10 -21.78
CA PRO A 165 -18.05 14.76 -21.10
C PRO A 165 -18.68 13.87 -20.02
N SER A 166 -19.03 14.48 -18.89
CA SER A 166 -19.63 13.83 -17.72
C SER A 166 -20.59 14.80 -17.01
N HIS A 167 -20.69 14.76 -15.68
CA HIS A 167 -21.42 15.74 -14.87
C HIS A 167 -20.67 16.08 -13.57
N LYS A 168 -21.05 17.15 -12.87
CA LYS A 168 -20.41 17.62 -11.61
C LYS A 168 -20.24 16.56 -10.53
N GLU A 169 -21.25 15.70 -10.36
CA GLU A 169 -21.21 14.61 -9.38
C GLU A 169 -20.39 13.38 -9.81
N ALA A 170 -19.94 13.32 -11.07
CA ALA A 170 -19.09 12.23 -11.56
C ALA A 170 -17.66 12.37 -11.03
N PRO A 171 -16.84 11.30 -11.09
CA PRO A 171 -15.42 11.40 -10.80
C PRO A 171 -14.72 12.25 -11.86
N ARG A 172 -13.79 13.10 -11.46
CA ARG A 172 -12.89 13.83 -12.37
C ARG A 172 -11.91 12.89 -13.06
N VAL A 173 -11.54 11.78 -12.41
CA VAL A 173 -10.64 10.77 -12.98
C VAL A 173 -11.17 9.37 -12.68
N VAL A 174 -11.10 8.48 -13.68
CA VAL A 174 -11.28 7.04 -13.50
C VAL A 174 -9.99 6.34 -13.87
N VAL A 175 -9.42 5.57 -12.93
CA VAL A 175 -8.13 4.91 -13.08
C VAL A 175 -8.27 3.40 -13.15
N THR A 176 -7.65 2.81 -14.17
CA THR A 176 -7.37 1.36 -14.21
C THR A 176 -5.86 1.17 -14.22
N ASN A 177 -5.33 0.21 -13.47
CA ASN A 177 -3.91 -0.18 -13.55
C ASN A 177 -3.78 -1.70 -13.60
N GLY A 178 -3.19 -2.22 -14.66
CA GLY A 178 -2.88 -3.64 -14.74
C GLY A 178 -4.08 -4.54 -15.04
N MET A 179 -5.20 -3.97 -15.48
CA MET A 179 -6.39 -4.74 -15.85
C MET A 179 -6.10 -5.58 -17.10
N VAL A 180 -6.19 -6.90 -16.95
CA VAL A 180 -5.84 -7.86 -17.99
C VAL A 180 -6.85 -9.01 -17.99
N ILE A 181 -7.07 -9.60 -19.17
CA ILE A 181 -7.88 -10.81 -19.32
C ILE A 181 -7.26 -11.91 -18.44
N PRO A 182 -8.02 -12.58 -17.56
CA PRO A 182 -7.44 -13.41 -16.48
C PRO A 182 -6.37 -14.43 -16.93
N ASN A 183 -6.57 -15.10 -18.06
CA ASN A 183 -5.63 -16.10 -18.59
C ASN A 183 -4.25 -15.53 -19.02
N TYR A 184 -4.11 -14.21 -19.08
CA TYR A 184 -2.90 -13.47 -19.47
C TYR A 184 -2.37 -12.61 -18.33
N SER A 185 -2.69 -12.95 -17.09
CA SER A 185 -2.29 -12.19 -15.90
C SER A 185 -1.16 -12.87 -15.11
N LYS A 186 -0.23 -13.57 -15.79
CA LYS A 186 0.97 -14.14 -15.12
C LYS A 186 2.07 -13.08 -14.98
N PRO A 187 3.05 -13.27 -14.09
CA PRO A 187 4.15 -12.31 -13.90
C PRO A 187 4.92 -11.96 -15.19
N ASP A 188 5.19 -12.94 -16.05
CA ASP A 188 5.89 -12.70 -17.32
C ASP A 188 5.01 -11.94 -18.34
N ASP A 189 3.68 -12.10 -18.29
CA ASP A 189 2.76 -11.31 -19.10
C ASP A 189 2.82 -9.83 -18.69
N TRP A 190 2.85 -9.56 -17.38
CA TRP A 190 3.06 -8.21 -16.85
C TRP A 190 4.37 -7.60 -17.31
N GLU A 191 5.49 -8.32 -17.16
CA GLU A 191 6.81 -7.81 -17.54
C GLU A 191 6.84 -7.42 -19.03
N LYS A 192 6.22 -8.24 -19.89
CA LYS A 192 6.08 -7.96 -21.32
C LYS A 192 5.18 -6.74 -21.58
N MET A 193 3.98 -6.70 -21.01
CA MET A 193 3.02 -5.61 -21.23
C MET A 193 3.56 -4.25 -20.75
N ASN A 194 4.30 -4.23 -19.65
CA ASN A 194 4.90 -3.00 -19.14
C ASN A 194 6.06 -2.52 -20.02
N ALA A 195 6.86 -3.42 -20.62
CA ALA A 195 7.93 -3.04 -21.56
C ALA A 195 7.37 -2.54 -22.89
N LEU A 196 6.24 -3.11 -23.32
CA LEU A 196 5.51 -2.68 -24.51
C LEU A 196 4.80 -1.32 -24.32
N GLY A 197 4.72 -0.79 -23.11
CA GLY A 197 4.03 0.48 -22.82
C GLY A 197 2.50 0.36 -22.84
N VAL A 198 1.94 -0.83 -22.60
CA VAL A 198 0.49 -1.10 -22.68
C VAL A 198 -0.17 -1.37 -21.33
N SER A 199 0.61 -1.56 -20.26
CA SER A 199 0.09 -1.78 -18.92
C SER A 199 1.09 -1.38 -17.84
N GLN A 200 0.64 -1.19 -16.60
CA GLN A 200 1.51 -0.90 -15.47
C GLN A 200 1.01 -1.54 -14.18
N TYR A 201 1.92 -1.75 -13.25
CA TYR A 201 1.58 -2.17 -11.90
C TYR A 201 1.42 -0.94 -11.00
N GLY A 202 0.19 -0.65 -10.58
CA GLY A 202 -0.14 0.52 -9.76
C GLY A 202 -0.04 0.27 -8.25
N GLN A 203 0.33 -0.94 -7.82
CA GLN A 203 0.22 -1.38 -6.42
C GLN A 203 -1.21 -1.09 -5.90
N MET A 204 -1.34 -0.46 -4.75
CA MET A 204 -2.58 0.07 -4.19
C MET A 204 -2.59 1.57 -4.39
N THR A 205 -1.71 2.32 -3.72
CA THR A 205 -1.81 3.79 -3.64
C THR A 205 -0.86 4.55 -4.55
N ALA A 206 0.05 3.84 -5.25
CA ALA A 206 0.99 4.42 -6.20
C ALA A 206 0.26 4.89 -7.46
N GLY A 207 -0.44 3.97 -8.13
CA GLY A 207 -1.17 4.25 -9.36
C GLY A 207 -2.52 4.95 -9.15
N SER A 208 -3.01 5.05 -7.91
CA SER A 208 -4.26 5.74 -7.57
C SER A 208 -4.04 7.11 -6.94
N TYR A 209 -2.79 7.56 -6.88
CA TYR A 209 -2.42 8.91 -6.43
C TYR A 209 -2.83 9.17 -4.98
N MET A 210 -2.59 8.21 -4.08
CA MET A 210 -3.07 8.33 -2.70
C MET A 210 -2.07 7.87 -1.66
N TYR A 211 -0.78 7.78 -2.02
CA TYR A 211 0.29 7.40 -1.09
C TYR A 211 0.67 8.60 -0.23
N ILE A 212 0.89 8.39 1.07
CA ILE A 212 1.12 9.47 2.07
C ILE A 212 2.39 9.23 2.89
N GLY A 213 3.36 8.54 2.31
CA GLY A 213 4.54 8.09 3.01
C GLY A 213 4.26 6.88 3.91
N PRO A 214 5.22 6.54 4.78
CA PRO A 214 5.22 5.26 5.47
C PRO A 214 4.36 5.24 6.75
N GLN A 215 3.75 6.37 7.13
CA GLN A 215 2.87 6.46 8.29
C GLN A 215 1.67 5.50 8.24
N GLY A 216 1.16 5.19 7.03
CA GLY A 216 0.09 4.22 6.86
C GLY A 216 0.49 2.80 7.25
N ILE A 217 1.74 2.44 6.96
CA ILE A 217 2.28 1.14 7.34
C ILE A 217 2.60 1.11 8.83
N VAL A 218 3.16 2.18 9.40
CA VAL A 218 3.40 2.28 10.85
C VAL A 218 2.10 2.09 11.63
N HIS A 219 1.03 2.79 11.26
CA HIS A 219 -0.30 2.63 11.88
C HIS A 219 -0.81 1.20 11.77
N GLY A 220 -0.94 0.67 10.54
CA GLY A 220 -1.47 -0.68 10.32
C GLY A 220 -0.66 -1.76 11.06
N THR A 221 0.66 -1.59 11.12
CA THR A 221 1.54 -2.51 11.86
C THR A 221 1.37 -2.38 13.37
N THR A 222 1.23 -1.18 13.91
CA THR A 222 0.93 -0.98 15.34
C THR A 222 -0.38 -1.67 15.71
N ILE A 223 -1.44 -1.50 14.93
CA ILE A 223 -2.73 -2.16 15.15
C ILE A 223 -2.58 -3.69 15.07
N THR A 224 -1.82 -4.20 14.08
CA THR A 224 -1.59 -5.63 13.93
C THR A 224 -0.86 -6.22 15.15
N VAL A 225 0.22 -5.58 15.60
CA VAL A 225 1.02 -6.06 16.75
C VAL A 225 0.21 -6.00 18.04
N LEU A 226 -0.50 -4.90 18.31
CA LEU A 226 -1.37 -4.77 19.48
C LEU A 226 -2.41 -5.88 19.53
N ASN A 227 -3.08 -6.14 18.40
CA ASN A 227 -4.12 -7.16 18.34
C ASN A 227 -3.55 -8.59 18.32
N GLY A 228 -2.36 -8.81 17.75
CA GLY A 228 -1.63 -10.07 17.87
C GLY A 228 -1.34 -10.42 19.33
N PHE A 229 -0.86 -9.45 20.13
CA PHE A 229 -0.65 -9.65 21.57
C PHE A 229 -1.96 -9.93 22.34
N ARG A 230 -3.03 -9.18 22.05
CA ARG A 230 -4.36 -9.44 22.65
C ARG A 230 -4.86 -10.85 22.36
N LYS A 231 -4.67 -11.32 21.13
CA LYS A 231 -5.11 -12.64 20.68
C LYS A 231 -4.44 -13.77 21.46
N ILE A 232 -3.13 -13.64 21.70
CA ILE A 232 -2.38 -14.58 22.55
C ILE A 232 -2.49 -14.28 24.05
N LYS A 233 -3.36 -13.32 24.43
CA LYS A 233 -3.65 -12.91 25.81
C LYS A 233 -2.40 -12.45 26.58
N LEU A 234 -1.47 -11.79 25.89
CA LEU A 234 -0.27 -11.19 26.47
C LEU A 234 -0.30 -9.67 26.32
N ASN A 235 0.42 -8.97 27.20
CA ASN A 235 0.71 -7.55 27.04
C ASN A 235 1.98 -7.37 26.19
N PRO A 236 2.09 -6.32 25.36
CA PRO A 236 3.31 -6.09 24.57
C PRO A 236 4.58 -5.91 25.42
N GLU A 237 4.44 -5.29 26.60
CA GLU A 237 5.54 -4.94 27.50
C GLU A 237 6.35 -6.17 27.93
N GLY A 238 7.66 -6.14 27.64
CA GLY A 238 8.60 -7.22 27.95
C GLY A 238 8.46 -8.50 27.10
N ASN A 239 7.51 -8.54 26.17
CA ASN A 239 7.35 -9.64 25.23
C ASN A 239 8.00 -9.33 23.87
N LEU A 240 8.39 -10.40 23.18
CA LEU A 240 9.26 -10.33 22.00
C LEU A 240 8.48 -10.52 20.70
N PHE A 241 8.63 -9.55 19.78
CA PHE A 241 8.20 -9.62 18.39
C PHE A 241 9.42 -9.78 17.47
N VAL A 242 9.49 -10.88 16.71
CA VAL A 242 10.55 -11.14 15.72
C VAL A 242 9.98 -11.01 14.31
N THR A 243 10.65 -10.24 13.46
CA THR A 243 10.29 -10.02 12.06
C THR A 243 11.53 -9.76 11.17
N SER A 244 11.30 -9.45 9.90
CA SER A 244 12.32 -9.25 8.87
C SER A 244 12.01 -8.09 7.92
N GLY A 245 13.08 -7.55 7.34
CA GLY A 245 13.07 -6.53 6.31
C GLY A 245 12.96 -5.11 6.86
N LEU A 246 13.81 -4.21 6.37
CA LEU A 246 13.80 -2.78 6.69
C LEU A 246 13.60 -1.88 5.46
N GLY A 247 13.12 -2.46 4.36
CA GLY A 247 12.75 -1.79 3.12
C GLY A 247 11.61 -0.75 3.27
N GLY A 248 11.02 -0.34 2.15
CA GLY A 248 10.06 0.78 2.10
C GLY A 248 8.91 0.66 3.11
N MET A 249 8.22 -0.48 3.12
CA MET A 249 7.11 -0.78 4.04
C MET A 249 7.60 -1.45 5.33
N SER A 250 8.45 -2.46 5.22
CA SER A 250 8.87 -3.29 6.36
C SER A 250 9.75 -2.55 7.38
N GLY A 251 10.40 -1.46 6.96
CA GLY A 251 11.10 -0.54 7.87
C GLY A 251 10.20 0.10 8.93
N ALA A 252 8.88 0.09 8.76
CA ALA A 252 7.93 0.60 9.74
C ALA A 252 7.77 -0.34 10.96
N GLN A 253 8.10 -1.63 10.86
CA GLN A 253 7.82 -2.61 11.90
C GLN A 253 8.54 -2.33 13.23
N PRO A 254 9.86 -1.99 13.26
CA PRO A 254 10.54 -1.52 14.47
C PRO A 254 9.82 -0.37 15.18
N LYS A 255 9.45 0.66 14.43
CA LYS A 255 8.75 1.84 14.96
C LYS A 255 7.35 1.46 15.48
N ALA A 256 6.64 0.61 14.76
CA ALA A 256 5.32 0.13 15.16
C ALA A 256 5.37 -0.71 16.45
N GLY A 257 6.39 -1.56 16.61
CA GLY A 257 6.64 -2.31 17.82
C GLY A 257 6.96 -1.43 19.03
N ASN A 258 7.73 -0.35 18.83
CA ASN A 258 7.96 0.67 19.85
C ASN A 258 6.65 1.38 20.27
N ILE A 259 5.80 1.75 19.32
CA ILE A 259 4.49 2.37 19.62
C ILE A 259 3.55 1.38 20.33
N ALA A 260 3.60 0.09 19.95
CA ALA A 260 2.86 -0.97 20.62
C ALA A 260 3.40 -1.26 22.03
N GLY A 261 4.67 -0.98 22.29
CA GLY A 261 5.32 -1.15 23.59
C GLY A 261 5.98 -2.51 23.79
N CYS A 262 6.48 -3.15 22.72
CA CYS A 262 7.17 -4.45 22.79
C CYS A 262 8.65 -4.37 22.45
N ILE A 263 9.37 -5.46 22.70
CA ILE A 263 10.73 -5.67 22.21
C ILE A 263 10.62 -6.16 20.77
N THR A 264 11.22 -5.44 19.83
CA THR A 264 11.22 -5.83 18.41
C THR A 264 12.62 -6.24 17.97
N VAL A 265 12.74 -7.41 17.35
CA VAL A 265 13.92 -7.81 16.58
C VAL A 265 13.55 -7.82 15.11
N CYS A 266 14.23 -7.02 14.30
CA CYS A 266 14.03 -6.99 12.86
C CYS A 266 15.35 -7.31 12.14
N ALA A 267 15.40 -8.43 11.42
CA ALA A 267 16.58 -8.80 10.65
C ALA A 267 16.58 -8.15 9.26
N GLU A 268 17.73 -7.65 8.83
CA GLU A 268 17.93 -7.06 7.50
C GLU A 268 19.36 -7.32 7.03
N VAL A 269 19.50 -7.77 5.78
CA VAL A 269 20.80 -8.11 5.19
C VAL A 269 21.50 -6.90 4.58
N ASN A 270 20.75 -5.86 4.20
CA ASN A 270 21.29 -4.71 3.50
C ASN A 270 21.76 -3.61 4.50
N PRO A 271 23.07 -3.38 4.65
CA PRO A 271 23.60 -2.40 5.61
C PRO A 271 23.16 -0.96 5.31
N LYS A 272 22.93 -0.63 4.03
CA LYS A 272 22.52 0.72 3.61
C LYS A 272 21.14 1.06 4.16
N ILE A 273 20.17 0.16 4.03
CA ILE A 273 18.81 0.46 4.50
C ILE A 273 18.71 0.41 6.02
N THR A 274 19.43 -0.50 6.68
CA THR A 274 19.52 -0.56 8.15
C THR A 274 20.03 0.76 8.72
N LYS A 275 21.12 1.30 8.13
CA LYS A 275 21.67 2.60 8.52
C LYS A 275 20.64 3.73 8.35
N ILE A 276 19.96 3.81 7.20
CA ILE A 276 18.94 4.83 6.94
C ILE A 276 17.82 4.78 7.98
N ARG A 277 17.32 3.59 8.33
CA ARG A 277 16.24 3.45 9.33
C ARG A 277 16.69 3.80 10.74
N HIS A 278 17.94 3.53 11.09
CA HIS A 278 18.51 3.96 12.36
C HIS A 278 18.68 5.49 12.41
N GLU A 279 19.19 6.12 11.35
CA GLU A 279 19.30 7.59 11.25
C GLU A 279 17.93 8.30 11.30
N GLN A 280 16.86 7.64 10.83
CA GLN A 280 15.48 8.11 10.96
C GLN A 280 14.93 7.99 12.40
N GLY A 281 15.63 7.31 13.31
CA GLY A 281 15.15 7.00 14.66
C GLY A 281 14.02 5.96 14.69
N TRP A 282 13.91 5.13 13.65
CA TRP A 282 12.91 4.07 13.55
C TRP A 282 13.39 2.77 14.21
N ILE A 283 14.71 2.62 14.32
CA ILE A 283 15.41 1.54 15.02
C ILE A 283 16.20 2.18 16.15
N ASN A 284 16.28 1.53 17.31
CA ASN A 284 17.06 2.03 18.44
C ASN A 284 18.51 1.56 18.38
N GLU A 285 18.72 0.31 18.00
CA GLU A 285 20.03 -0.35 18.08
C GLU A 285 20.30 -1.23 16.86
N ILE A 286 21.56 -1.33 16.44
CA ILE A 286 22.01 -2.25 15.40
C ILE A 286 23.01 -3.22 16.03
N VAL A 287 22.79 -4.51 15.85
CA VAL A 287 23.69 -5.58 16.27
C VAL A 287 24.11 -6.41 15.06
N THR A 288 25.33 -6.94 15.08
CA THR A 288 25.95 -7.59 13.90
C THR A 288 26.31 -9.05 14.11
N SER A 289 26.15 -9.56 15.33
CA SER A 289 26.36 -10.98 15.65
C SER A 289 25.18 -11.55 16.41
N THR A 290 24.94 -12.85 16.26
CA THR A 290 23.88 -13.55 16.99
C THR A 290 24.14 -13.54 18.49
N ASP A 291 25.39 -13.63 18.93
CA ASP A 291 25.76 -13.63 20.35
C ASP A 291 25.40 -12.30 21.03
N GLU A 292 25.69 -11.18 20.36
CA GLU A 292 25.29 -9.84 20.81
C GLU A 292 23.76 -9.70 20.84
N LEU A 293 23.07 -10.17 19.79
CA LEU A 293 21.61 -10.16 19.72
C LEU A 293 20.98 -10.93 20.87
N ILE A 294 21.47 -12.14 21.14
CA ILE A 294 21.00 -13.02 22.24
C ILE A 294 21.16 -12.31 23.59
N ALA A 295 22.35 -11.79 23.87
CA ALA A 295 22.63 -11.07 25.12
C ALA A 295 21.72 -9.86 25.28
N ARG A 296 21.54 -9.08 24.20
CA ARG A 296 20.74 -7.87 24.21
C ARG A 296 19.25 -8.13 24.41
N VAL A 297 18.70 -9.14 23.75
CA VAL A 297 17.29 -9.54 23.89
C VAL A 297 17.01 -10.04 25.30
N ASN A 298 17.91 -10.86 25.88
CA ASN A 298 17.75 -11.31 27.26
C ASN A 298 17.74 -10.14 28.25
N SER A 299 18.63 -9.15 28.07
CA SER A 299 18.60 -7.92 28.87
C SER A 299 17.28 -7.15 28.68
N ALA A 300 16.83 -6.98 27.44
CA ALA A 300 15.58 -6.27 27.14
C ALA A 300 14.37 -6.92 27.83
N LYS A 301 14.28 -8.25 27.77
CA LYS A 301 13.21 -9.03 28.40
C LYS A 301 13.25 -8.93 29.92
N ALA A 302 14.44 -9.02 30.52
CA ALA A 302 14.60 -8.89 31.97
C ALA A 302 14.16 -7.51 32.49
N ASN A 303 14.46 -6.46 31.73
CA ASN A 303 14.15 -5.07 32.09
C ASN A 303 12.78 -4.58 31.59
N LYS A 304 12.04 -5.43 30.85
CA LYS A 304 10.77 -5.08 30.18
C LYS A 304 10.86 -3.82 29.32
N GLU A 305 11.96 -3.71 28.57
CA GLU A 305 12.23 -2.54 27.74
C GLU A 305 11.29 -2.45 26.54
N VAL A 306 11.02 -1.22 26.09
CA VAL A 306 10.46 -0.94 24.76
C VAL A 306 11.63 -0.56 23.87
N VAL A 307 12.11 -1.51 23.07
CA VAL A 307 13.29 -1.32 22.23
C VAL A 307 13.15 -2.08 20.92
N SER A 308 13.64 -1.45 19.85
CA SER A 308 13.77 -2.05 18.53
C SER A 308 15.24 -2.27 18.17
N ILE A 309 15.57 -3.55 17.94
CA ILE A 309 16.92 -4.03 17.66
C ILE A 309 16.94 -4.54 16.22
N ALA A 310 17.75 -3.92 15.37
CA ALA A 310 18.01 -4.44 14.03
C ALA A 310 19.19 -5.40 14.07
N TYR A 311 18.97 -6.62 13.59
CA TYR A 311 20.06 -7.57 13.33
C TYR A 311 20.52 -7.39 11.88
N LEU A 312 21.76 -6.91 11.69
CA LEU A 312 22.37 -6.80 10.38
C LEU A 312 22.87 -8.19 9.94
N GLY A 313 21.98 -8.96 9.33
CA GLY A 313 22.19 -10.36 8.96
C GLY A 313 20.91 -11.01 8.45
N ASN A 314 20.92 -12.32 8.23
CA ASN A 314 19.77 -13.01 7.68
C ASN A 314 18.74 -13.36 8.78
N VAL A 315 17.45 -13.22 8.49
CA VAL A 315 16.38 -13.58 9.45
C VAL A 315 16.42 -15.05 9.83
N VAL A 316 16.87 -15.92 8.92
CA VAL A 316 17.02 -17.36 9.19
C VAL A 316 18.00 -17.60 10.35
N ASP A 317 19.07 -16.80 10.43
CA ASP A 317 20.05 -16.91 11.51
C ASP A 317 19.42 -16.57 12.87
N VAL A 318 18.53 -15.57 12.92
CA VAL A 318 17.77 -15.21 14.14
C VAL A 318 16.84 -16.34 14.56
N TRP A 319 16.05 -16.88 13.63
CA TRP A 319 15.13 -17.98 13.91
C TRP A 319 15.88 -19.23 14.40
N GLU A 320 16.96 -19.62 13.73
CA GLU A 320 17.78 -20.78 14.08
C GLU A 320 18.53 -20.58 15.42
N CYS A 321 19.09 -19.39 15.68
CA CYS A 321 19.83 -19.13 16.92
C CYS A 321 18.91 -19.03 18.14
N PHE A 322 17.74 -18.41 18.02
CA PHE A 322 16.77 -18.33 19.13
C PHE A 322 16.19 -19.71 19.47
N ASP A 323 16.01 -20.59 18.48
CA ASP A 323 15.59 -21.98 18.73
C ASP A 323 16.64 -22.74 19.55
N LYS A 324 17.92 -22.59 19.16
CA LYS A 324 19.07 -23.24 19.80
C LYS A 324 19.28 -22.76 21.24
N GLU A 325 19.21 -21.45 21.47
CA GLU A 325 19.39 -20.85 22.79
C GLU A 325 18.11 -20.81 23.64
N ASN A 326 17.02 -21.41 23.13
CA ASN A 326 15.73 -21.50 23.79
C ASN A 326 15.14 -20.12 24.20
N ILE A 327 15.34 -19.11 23.35
CA ILE A 327 14.74 -17.79 23.53
C ILE A 327 13.31 -17.84 23.04
N LYS A 328 12.35 -17.68 23.96
CA LYS A 328 10.93 -17.63 23.61
C LYS A 328 10.62 -16.39 22.78
N ILE A 329 10.09 -16.61 21.58
CA ILE A 329 9.46 -15.61 20.72
C ILE A 329 7.95 -15.64 21.00
N ASP A 330 7.35 -14.50 21.33
CA ASP A 330 5.91 -14.44 21.63
C ASP A 330 5.10 -14.21 20.34
N LEU A 331 5.52 -13.22 19.54
CA LEU A 331 4.99 -12.96 18.20
C LEU A 331 6.09 -13.11 17.13
N GLY A 332 5.74 -13.79 16.03
CA GLY A 332 6.61 -14.02 14.89
C GLY A 332 5.97 -13.60 13.58
N SER A 333 6.73 -12.95 12.69
CA SER A 333 6.27 -12.68 11.32
C SER A 333 7.45 -12.58 10.35
N ASP A 334 7.15 -12.27 9.09
CA ASP A 334 8.11 -12.00 8.03
C ASP A 334 7.55 -10.93 7.09
N GLN A 335 8.38 -9.95 6.70
CA GLN A 335 7.99 -8.93 5.74
C GLN A 335 9.08 -8.70 4.67
N THR A 336 9.83 -9.75 4.34
CA THR A 336 10.67 -9.78 3.12
C THR A 336 9.80 -9.63 1.86
N SER A 337 10.38 -9.32 0.70
CA SER A 337 9.61 -9.02 -0.52
C SER A 337 9.38 -10.28 -1.39
N LEU A 338 8.69 -11.28 -0.84
CA LEU A 338 8.41 -12.55 -1.51
C LEU A 338 7.32 -12.49 -2.60
N HIS A 339 6.76 -11.32 -2.87
CA HIS A 339 6.04 -11.04 -4.12
C HIS A 339 6.99 -10.93 -5.33
N ASN A 340 8.30 -10.80 -5.10
CA ASN A 340 9.34 -10.82 -6.14
C ASN A 340 10.64 -11.49 -5.64
N PRO A 341 10.59 -12.80 -5.33
CA PRO A 341 11.68 -13.51 -4.65
C PRO A 341 12.98 -13.60 -5.49
N TRP A 342 12.87 -13.55 -6.82
CA TRP A 342 13.97 -13.84 -7.74
C TRP A 342 14.79 -12.61 -8.15
N ALA A 343 14.29 -11.40 -7.87
CA ALA A 343 14.96 -10.15 -8.24
C ALA A 343 15.22 -9.28 -7.01
N GLY A 344 15.83 -9.89 -5.98
CA GLY A 344 16.30 -9.19 -4.78
C GLY A 344 15.24 -8.94 -3.72
N GLY A 345 14.10 -9.66 -3.79
CA GLY A 345 13.06 -9.58 -2.77
C GLY A 345 13.35 -10.42 -1.52
N TYR A 346 14.12 -11.51 -1.66
CA TYR A 346 14.55 -12.39 -0.58
C TYR A 346 16.00 -12.82 -0.80
N TYR A 347 16.79 -12.82 0.28
CA TYR A 347 18.22 -13.16 0.22
C TYR A 347 18.48 -14.49 0.94
N PRO A 348 19.17 -15.45 0.29
CA PRO A 348 19.41 -16.77 0.86
C PRO A 348 20.35 -16.73 2.07
N ALA A 349 20.03 -17.50 3.10
CA ALA A 349 20.86 -17.63 4.29
C ALA A 349 22.20 -18.33 4.01
N GLY A 350 23.26 -17.90 4.72
CA GLY A 350 24.62 -18.43 4.56
C GLY A 350 25.39 -17.86 3.35
N ILE A 351 24.84 -16.85 2.68
CA ILE A 351 25.48 -16.11 1.57
C ILE A 351 25.46 -14.63 1.95
N SER A 352 26.56 -13.91 1.74
CA SER A 352 26.60 -12.47 2.01
C SER A 352 25.67 -11.69 1.06
N PHE A 353 25.27 -10.49 1.46
CA PHE A 353 24.41 -9.62 0.64
C PHE A 353 25.06 -9.32 -0.72
N GLU A 354 26.37 -9.05 -0.74
CA GLU A 354 27.13 -8.76 -1.96
C GLU A 354 27.23 -9.97 -2.88
N GLU A 355 27.57 -11.15 -2.35
CA GLU A 355 27.64 -12.39 -3.13
C GLU A 355 26.27 -12.79 -3.68
N ALA A 356 25.21 -12.60 -2.90
CA ALA A 356 23.84 -12.86 -3.33
C ALA A 356 23.42 -11.94 -4.47
N ASN A 357 23.80 -10.65 -4.42
CA ASN A 357 23.57 -9.72 -5.53
C ASN A 357 24.32 -10.12 -6.80
N GLN A 358 25.59 -10.54 -6.68
CA GLN A 358 26.36 -11.02 -7.82
C GLN A 358 25.73 -12.29 -8.42
N MET A 359 25.36 -13.25 -7.57
CA MET A 359 24.73 -14.51 -7.97
C MET A 359 23.39 -14.27 -8.68
N MET A 360 22.58 -13.33 -8.19
CA MET A 360 21.30 -12.98 -8.82
C MET A 360 21.47 -12.50 -10.26
N ALA A 361 22.55 -11.77 -10.55
CA ALA A 361 22.84 -11.27 -11.89
C ALA A 361 23.50 -12.33 -12.80
N ASP A 362 24.52 -13.02 -12.28
CA ASP A 362 25.37 -13.91 -13.08
C ASP A 362 24.83 -15.33 -13.20
N ASN A 363 24.10 -15.79 -12.19
CA ASN A 363 23.57 -17.15 -12.11
C ASN A 363 22.17 -17.18 -11.45
N PRO A 364 21.15 -16.60 -12.10
CA PRO A 364 19.81 -16.45 -11.53
C PRO A 364 19.12 -17.78 -11.16
N GLU A 365 19.42 -18.86 -11.88
CA GLU A 365 18.87 -20.20 -11.55
C GLU A 365 19.46 -20.72 -10.23
N LEU A 366 20.77 -20.59 -10.02
CA LEU A 366 21.39 -20.95 -8.73
C LEU A 366 20.88 -20.04 -7.59
N PHE A 367 20.71 -18.75 -7.85
CA PHE A 367 20.12 -17.83 -6.87
C PHE A 367 18.73 -18.31 -6.43
N LYS A 368 17.89 -18.68 -7.38
CA LYS A 368 16.55 -19.23 -7.13
C LYS A 368 16.60 -20.51 -6.31
N GLU A 369 17.48 -21.46 -6.65
CA GLU A 369 17.68 -22.69 -5.87
C GLU A 369 18.05 -22.37 -4.40
N LYS A 370 18.96 -21.41 -4.20
CA LYS A 370 19.39 -20.99 -2.86
C LYS A 370 18.31 -20.25 -2.07
N VAL A 371 17.50 -19.42 -2.72
CA VAL A 371 16.33 -18.80 -2.09
C VAL A 371 15.36 -19.89 -1.61
N GLN A 372 15.05 -20.88 -2.45
CA GLN A 372 14.16 -21.98 -2.07
C GLN A 372 14.73 -22.84 -0.92
N GLU A 373 16.04 -23.09 -0.91
CA GLU A 373 16.73 -23.76 0.20
C GLU A 373 16.57 -22.98 1.52
N SER A 374 16.78 -21.67 1.47
CA SER A 374 16.64 -20.77 2.62
C SER A 374 15.19 -20.70 3.13
N LEU A 375 14.19 -20.65 2.24
CA LEU A 375 12.77 -20.68 2.62
C LEU A 375 12.41 -21.95 3.39
N ARG A 376 12.91 -23.12 2.95
CA ARG A 376 12.72 -24.39 3.67
C ARG A 376 13.36 -24.36 5.06
N ARG A 377 14.56 -23.77 5.19
CA ARG A 377 15.23 -23.59 6.50
C ARG A 377 14.43 -22.66 7.42
N GLN A 378 13.99 -21.51 6.91
CA GLN A 378 13.20 -20.53 7.66
C GLN A 378 11.91 -21.16 8.20
N ALA A 379 11.15 -21.83 7.32
CA ALA A 379 9.91 -22.53 7.69
C ALA A 379 10.17 -23.60 8.76
N LYS A 380 11.24 -24.40 8.60
CA LYS A 380 11.61 -25.41 9.60
C LYS A 380 11.91 -24.79 10.97
N ALA A 381 12.62 -23.66 11.01
CA ALA A 381 12.90 -22.97 12.26
C ALA A 381 11.62 -22.40 12.90
N ILE A 382 10.76 -21.76 12.09
CA ILE A 382 9.44 -21.27 12.53
C ILE A 382 8.62 -22.43 13.12
N ASN A 383 8.56 -23.60 12.46
CA ASN A 383 7.84 -24.78 12.95
C ASN A 383 8.30 -25.23 14.35
N LYS A 384 9.59 -25.10 14.67
CA LYS A 384 10.10 -25.43 16.01
C LYS A 384 9.69 -24.41 17.06
N HIS A 385 9.66 -23.12 16.71
CA HIS A 385 9.21 -22.05 17.60
C HIS A 385 7.71 -22.13 17.86
N THR A 386 6.91 -22.39 16.83
CA THR A 386 5.45 -22.54 16.98
C THR A 386 5.10 -23.79 17.79
N ALA A 387 5.86 -24.89 17.65
CA ALA A 387 5.75 -26.05 18.53
C ALA A 387 6.08 -25.73 20.01
N LYS A 388 6.80 -24.63 20.30
CA LYS A 388 7.09 -24.11 21.64
C LYS A 388 6.12 -22.98 22.08
N GLY A 389 5.09 -22.69 21.29
CA GLY A 389 4.04 -21.73 21.62
C GLY A 389 4.24 -20.31 21.05
N THR A 390 5.18 -20.10 20.12
CA THR A 390 5.22 -18.85 19.35
C THR A 390 3.99 -18.71 18.46
N TYR A 391 3.37 -17.53 18.46
CA TYR A 391 2.34 -17.22 17.49
C TYR A 391 2.97 -16.58 16.25
N PHE A 392 3.05 -17.36 15.17
CA PHE A 392 3.53 -16.90 13.87
C PHE A 392 2.37 -16.55 12.96
N PHE A 393 2.50 -15.45 12.21
CA PHE A 393 1.53 -15.05 11.19
C PHE A 393 2.24 -14.50 9.94
N ASP A 394 1.68 -14.79 8.77
CA ASP A 394 2.15 -14.23 7.49
C ASP A 394 1.70 -12.76 7.34
N TYR A 395 2.61 -11.86 6.98
CA TYR A 395 2.32 -10.42 6.88
C TYR A 395 1.70 -10.02 5.52
N GLY A 396 1.23 -10.97 4.73
CA GLY A 396 0.71 -10.73 3.39
C GLY A 396 1.79 -10.37 2.38
N ASN A 397 2.99 -10.94 2.54
CA ASN A 397 4.13 -10.75 1.66
C ASN A 397 4.38 -11.95 0.72
N ALA A 398 3.48 -12.92 0.73
CA ALA A 398 3.57 -14.21 0.02
C ALA A 398 4.62 -15.18 0.59
N PHE A 399 5.02 -15.05 1.87
CA PHE A 399 5.97 -15.97 2.49
C PHE A 399 5.48 -17.41 2.48
N LEU A 400 4.28 -17.68 2.99
CA LEU A 400 3.75 -19.04 3.03
C LEU A 400 3.52 -19.61 1.62
N LEU A 401 3.10 -18.76 0.68
CA LEU A 401 2.90 -19.15 -0.72
C LEU A 401 4.22 -19.56 -1.37
N GLU A 402 5.26 -18.73 -1.33
CA GLU A 402 6.55 -19.07 -1.92
C GLU A 402 7.27 -20.20 -1.18
N ALA A 403 7.14 -20.26 0.15
CA ALA A 403 7.65 -21.38 0.93
C ALA A 403 6.99 -22.71 0.54
N SER A 404 5.66 -22.72 0.31
CA SER A 404 4.96 -23.91 -0.18
C SER A 404 5.42 -24.32 -1.59
N ARG A 405 5.60 -23.35 -2.50
CA ARG A 405 6.16 -23.58 -3.84
C ARG A 405 7.59 -24.13 -3.79
N ALA A 406 8.36 -23.77 -2.75
CA ALA A 406 9.70 -24.29 -2.48
C ALA A 406 9.70 -25.68 -1.79
N GLY A 407 8.54 -26.26 -1.48
CA GLY A 407 8.40 -27.54 -0.80
C GLY A 407 8.66 -27.47 0.71
N ALA A 408 8.46 -26.31 1.33
CA ALA A 408 8.55 -26.16 2.79
C ALA A 408 7.32 -26.76 3.49
N ASP A 409 7.50 -27.20 4.73
CA ASP A 409 6.47 -27.82 5.56
C ASP A 409 5.55 -26.75 6.20
N VAL A 410 4.79 -26.04 5.36
CA VAL A 410 3.91 -24.91 5.74
C VAL A 410 2.44 -25.16 5.41
N MET A 411 2.11 -26.27 4.75
CA MET A 411 0.73 -26.67 4.44
C MET A 411 0.08 -27.36 5.64
N ALA A 412 -1.20 -27.07 5.89
CA ALA A 412 -2.02 -27.82 6.83
C ALA A 412 -2.32 -29.24 6.30
N GLU A 413 -2.85 -30.11 7.16
CA GLU A 413 -3.12 -31.52 6.82
C GLU A 413 -4.07 -31.69 5.63
N ASN A 414 -4.97 -30.72 5.41
CA ASN A 414 -5.91 -30.73 4.29
C ASN A 414 -5.25 -30.40 2.93
N ASN A 415 -3.98 -29.98 2.91
CA ASN A 415 -3.23 -29.52 1.73
C ASN A 415 -3.90 -28.37 0.94
N ILE A 416 -4.86 -27.67 1.57
CA ILE A 416 -5.57 -26.52 0.99
C ILE A 416 -5.15 -25.25 1.71
N ASP A 417 -5.07 -25.29 3.03
CA ASP A 417 -4.73 -24.15 3.87
C ASP A 417 -3.27 -24.24 4.35
N PHE A 418 -2.75 -23.14 4.87
CA PHE A 418 -1.45 -23.10 5.52
C PHE A 418 -1.58 -23.43 7.02
N LYS A 419 -0.49 -23.91 7.63
CA LYS A 419 -0.39 -24.15 9.08
C LYS A 419 -0.53 -22.87 9.90
N TYR A 420 -0.16 -21.74 9.29
CA TYR A 420 -0.14 -20.43 9.93
C TYR A 420 -1.10 -19.50 9.21
N PRO A 421 -1.89 -18.70 9.96
CA PRO A 421 -2.77 -17.73 9.35
C PRO A 421 -1.98 -16.55 8.79
N SER A 422 -2.58 -15.84 7.85
CA SER A 422 -2.15 -14.46 7.56
C SER A 422 -2.61 -13.52 8.69
N TYR A 423 -1.95 -12.36 8.83
CA TYR A 423 -2.38 -11.33 9.78
C TYR A 423 -3.81 -10.86 9.51
N VAL A 424 -4.28 -10.90 8.25
CA VAL A 424 -5.68 -10.57 7.96
C VAL A 424 -6.60 -11.69 8.37
N GLN A 425 -6.22 -12.94 8.11
CA GLN A 425 -7.07 -14.09 8.37
C GLN A 425 -7.52 -14.15 9.83
N ASP A 426 -6.60 -13.85 10.76
CA ASP A 426 -6.80 -14.17 12.17
C ASP A 426 -6.64 -12.97 13.13
N ILE A 427 -6.21 -11.81 12.60
CA ILE A 427 -6.14 -10.55 13.35
C ILE A 427 -7.03 -9.49 12.68
N MET A 428 -6.61 -8.91 11.55
CA MET A 428 -7.25 -7.70 11.01
C MET A 428 -8.65 -7.96 10.43
N GLY A 429 -8.90 -9.12 9.83
CA GLY A 429 -10.21 -9.49 9.31
C GLY A 429 -11.25 -9.55 10.44
N PRO A 430 -11.10 -10.50 11.38
CA PRO A 430 -12.04 -10.67 12.49
C PRO A 430 -12.10 -9.46 13.43
N MET A 431 -10.98 -8.80 13.70
CA MET A 431 -10.91 -7.74 14.71
C MET A 431 -11.07 -6.32 14.15
N CYS A 432 -11.06 -6.11 12.83
CA CYS A 432 -11.24 -4.79 12.24
C CYS A 432 -12.21 -4.82 11.05
N PHE A 433 -11.85 -5.52 9.98
CA PHE A 433 -12.59 -5.42 8.72
C PHE A 433 -14.02 -5.91 8.81
N ASP A 434 -14.25 -6.99 9.56
CA ASP A 434 -15.60 -7.52 9.77
C ASP A 434 -16.49 -6.52 10.53
N TYR A 435 -15.92 -5.55 11.26
CA TYR A 435 -16.64 -4.45 11.91
C TYR A 435 -16.65 -3.15 11.11
N GLY A 436 -16.12 -3.13 9.89
CA GLY A 436 -16.04 -1.92 9.06
C GLY A 436 -14.80 -1.07 9.26
N PHE A 437 -13.94 -1.38 10.25
CA PHE A 437 -12.74 -0.60 10.53
C PHE A 437 -11.67 -0.88 9.50
N GLY A 438 -11.21 0.18 8.83
CA GLY A 438 -10.12 0.10 7.87
C GLY A 438 -9.53 1.48 7.60
N PRO A 439 -8.52 1.58 6.71
CA PRO A 439 -7.75 2.80 6.54
C PRO A 439 -8.63 3.96 6.12
N PHE A 440 -8.63 5.02 6.93
CA PHE A 440 -9.20 6.32 6.61
C PHE A 440 -8.06 7.34 6.65
N ARG A 441 -7.71 7.89 5.48
CA ARG A 441 -6.63 8.88 5.36
C ARG A 441 -7.15 10.19 4.81
N TRP A 442 -6.43 11.25 5.14
CA TRP A 442 -6.68 12.55 4.56
C TRP A 442 -5.40 13.33 4.32
N VAL A 443 -5.50 14.31 3.43
CA VAL A 443 -4.41 15.22 3.05
C VAL A 443 -4.93 16.65 3.06
N CYS A 444 -4.26 17.53 3.80
CA CYS A 444 -4.54 18.96 3.83
C CYS A 444 -3.88 19.62 2.62
N THR A 445 -4.69 20.00 1.62
CA THR A 445 -4.19 20.50 0.32
C THR A 445 -3.60 21.92 0.40
N SER A 446 -3.75 22.59 1.55
CA SER A 446 -3.07 23.86 1.86
C SER A 446 -1.56 23.70 2.03
N GLY A 447 -1.07 22.49 2.31
CA GLY A 447 0.33 22.23 2.65
C GLY A 447 0.76 22.73 4.04
N LYS A 448 -0.17 23.24 4.85
CA LYS A 448 0.10 23.83 6.17
C LYS A 448 0.08 22.79 7.29
N PRO A 449 1.14 22.68 8.11
CA PRO A 449 1.13 21.80 9.29
C PRO A 449 0.01 22.13 10.28
N GLU A 450 -0.41 23.40 10.36
CA GLU A 450 -1.47 23.84 11.27
C GLU A 450 -2.84 23.26 10.89
N ASP A 451 -3.11 23.06 9.59
CA ASP A 451 -4.33 22.40 9.14
C ASP A 451 -4.32 20.93 9.55
N LEU A 452 -3.16 20.26 9.44
CA LEU A 452 -3.01 18.87 9.88
C LEU A 452 -3.26 18.74 11.39
N GLN A 453 -2.69 19.65 12.19
CA GLN A 453 -2.91 19.67 13.64
C GLN A 453 -4.39 19.83 14.01
N LYS A 454 -5.11 20.71 13.31
CA LYS A 454 -6.56 20.90 13.49
C LYS A 454 -7.34 19.65 13.08
N THR A 455 -7.00 19.02 11.95
CA THR A 455 -7.66 17.78 11.54
C THR A 455 -7.39 16.62 12.49
N ASP A 456 -6.18 16.51 13.06
CA ASP A 456 -5.87 15.52 14.10
C ASP A 456 -6.77 15.73 15.34
N LEU A 457 -6.92 16.98 15.78
CA LEU A 457 -7.78 17.34 16.90
C LEU A 457 -9.26 17.03 16.63
N ILE A 458 -9.78 17.43 15.46
CA ILE A 458 -11.16 17.18 15.07
C ILE A 458 -11.42 15.67 15.02
N ALA A 459 -10.54 14.89 14.39
CA ALA A 459 -10.69 13.44 14.31
C ALA A 459 -10.66 12.78 15.70
N SER A 460 -9.75 13.21 16.59
CA SER A 460 -9.72 12.75 17.98
C SER A 460 -11.04 13.03 18.69
N GLN A 461 -11.54 14.26 18.63
CA GLN A 461 -12.78 14.67 19.30
C GLN A 461 -13.99 13.87 18.81
N VAL A 462 -14.09 13.64 17.49
CA VAL A 462 -15.17 12.83 16.91
C VAL A 462 -15.11 11.39 17.43
N LEU A 463 -13.93 10.75 17.38
CA LEU A 463 -13.79 9.37 17.85
C LEU A 463 -14.03 9.24 19.36
N GLU A 464 -13.54 10.19 20.16
CA GLU A 464 -13.78 10.22 21.61
C GLU A 464 -15.27 10.35 21.94
N GLU A 465 -15.99 11.23 21.24
CA GLU A 465 -17.43 11.37 21.43
C GLU A 465 -18.17 10.09 21.04
N MET A 466 -17.83 9.51 19.89
CA MET A 466 -18.43 8.24 19.44
C MET A 466 -18.13 7.10 20.41
N SER A 467 -16.94 7.04 20.99
CA SER A 467 -16.56 5.97 21.91
C SER A 467 -17.41 5.93 23.18
N LYS A 468 -18.07 7.03 23.57
CA LYS A 468 -18.94 7.05 24.76
C LYS A 468 -20.20 6.20 24.62
N THR A 469 -20.67 6.00 23.39
CA THR A 469 -21.91 5.27 23.08
C THR A 469 -21.69 4.13 22.09
N ALA A 470 -20.44 3.85 21.72
CA ALA A 470 -20.09 2.73 20.86
C ALA A 470 -20.42 1.39 21.54
N PRO A 471 -20.94 0.41 20.81
CA PRO A 471 -21.21 -0.92 21.34
C PRO A 471 -19.90 -1.64 21.69
N ASP A 472 -19.97 -2.58 22.64
CA ASP A 472 -18.81 -3.27 23.21
C ASP A 472 -17.91 -3.92 22.14
N GLU A 473 -18.52 -4.44 21.06
CA GLU A 473 -17.85 -5.10 19.95
C GLU A 473 -16.83 -4.21 19.22
N ILE A 474 -17.03 -2.88 19.23
CA ILE A 474 -16.17 -1.94 18.51
C ILE A 474 -15.35 -1.01 19.42
N GLN A 475 -15.54 -1.10 20.73
CA GLN A 475 -14.86 -0.23 21.70
C GLN A 475 -13.34 -0.33 21.58
N GLN A 476 -12.82 -1.55 21.40
CA GLN A 476 -11.38 -1.78 21.33
C GLN A 476 -10.72 -1.04 20.16
N GLN A 477 -11.34 -1.11 18.99
CA GLN A 477 -10.87 -0.50 17.75
C GLN A 477 -10.93 1.03 17.86
N MET A 478 -11.98 1.56 18.49
CA MET A 478 -12.07 3.00 18.79
C MET A 478 -10.92 3.46 19.68
N GLN A 479 -10.66 2.77 20.80
CA GLN A 479 -9.60 3.15 21.74
C GLN A 479 -8.20 3.09 21.09
N ASP A 480 -7.94 2.09 20.26
CA ASP A 480 -6.66 1.96 19.56
C ASP A 480 -6.41 3.15 18.61
N ASN A 481 -7.45 3.58 17.89
CA ASN A 481 -7.34 4.70 16.95
C ASN A 481 -7.34 6.07 17.62
N ILE A 482 -8.02 6.22 18.77
CA ILE A 482 -7.92 7.42 19.62
C ILE A 482 -6.50 7.55 20.18
N LYS A 483 -5.93 6.46 20.71
CA LYS A 483 -4.55 6.46 21.20
C LYS A 483 -3.57 6.82 20.08
N TRP A 484 -3.76 6.22 18.91
CA TRP A 484 -2.94 6.52 17.73
C TRP A 484 -3.00 8.00 17.35
N ILE A 485 -4.19 8.57 17.13
CA ILE A 485 -4.28 9.95 16.61
C ILE A 485 -3.71 10.98 17.59
N LYS A 486 -3.86 10.76 18.90
CA LYS A 486 -3.25 11.59 19.95
C LYS A 486 -1.72 11.54 19.93
N GLY A 487 -1.13 10.36 19.67
CA GLY A 487 0.32 10.18 19.61
C GLY A 487 0.95 10.40 18.23
N ALA A 488 0.16 10.60 17.17
CA ALA A 488 0.66 10.59 15.79
C ALA A 488 1.67 11.72 15.50
N GLN A 489 1.51 12.89 16.12
CA GLN A 489 2.42 14.02 15.96
C GLN A 489 3.78 13.80 16.63
N GLU A 490 3.80 13.20 17.81
CA GLU A 490 5.02 12.91 18.57
C GLU A 490 5.95 11.95 17.80
N ASN A 491 5.36 11.10 16.95
CA ASN A 491 6.09 10.15 16.12
C ASN A 491 6.72 10.74 14.86
N LYS A 492 6.39 11.99 14.48
CA LYS A 492 6.99 12.73 13.35
C LYS A 492 7.03 11.94 12.02
N LEU A 493 5.91 11.30 11.67
CA LEU A 493 5.82 10.38 10.52
C LEU A 493 5.45 11.06 9.18
N VAL A 494 5.21 12.37 9.18
CA VAL A 494 4.77 13.11 8.00
C VAL A 494 5.95 13.29 7.04
N VAL A 495 5.75 12.89 5.78
CA VAL A 495 6.71 13.06 4.68
C VAL A 495 5.94 13.49 3.43
N GLY A 496 6.43 14.51 2.73
CA GLY A 496 5.72 15.11 1.59
C GLY A 496 4.52 15.95 2.03
N SER A 497 3.34 15.62 1.52
CA SER A 497 2.08 16.29 1.83
C SER A 497 1.70 16.20 3.31
N GLN A 498 0.99 17.21 3.80
CA GLN A 498 0.42 17.22 5.16
C GLN A 498 -0.73 16.22 5.25
N ALA A 499 -0.42 15.01 5.69
CA ALA A 499 -1.34 13.88 5.62
C ALA A 499 -1.36 13.09 6.93
N ARG A 500 -2.49 12.42 7.18
CA ARG A 500 -2.70 11.53 8.32
C ARG A 500 -3.55 10.33 7.92
N ILE A 501 -3.46 9.29 8.73
CA ILE A 501 -4.26 8.06 8.63
C ILE A 501 -4.67 7.61 10.02
N LEU A 502 -5.81 6.92 10.11
CA LEU A 502 -6.26 6.09 11.23
C LEU A 502 -7.23 5.04 10.67
N TYR A 503 -7.74 4.14 11.51
CA TYR A 503 -8.86 3.26 11.15
C TYR A 503 -10.18 3.76 11.72
N ALA A 504 -11.23 3.72 10.91
CA ALA A 504 -12.59 4.07 11.30
C ALA A 504 -13.62 3.20 10.54
N ASP A 505 -14.74 2.91 11.19
CA ASP A 505 -15.91 2.26 10.61
C ASP A 505 -16.76 3.23 9.76
N ALA A 506 -17.86 2.75 9.18
CA ALA A 506 -18.71 3.56 8.29
C ALA A 506 -19.16 4.88 8.95
N GLU A 507 -19.64 4.80 10.19
CA GLU A 507 -20.11 5.97 10.94
C GLU A 507 -18.95 6.92 11.28
N GLY A 508 -17.80 6.37 11.71
CA GLY A 508 -16.62 7.16 12.03
C GLY A 508 -16.08 7.92 10.83
N ARG A 509 -15.96 7.25 9.67
CA ARG A 509 -15.52 7.89 8.41
C ARG A 509 -16.45 9.05 8.03
N VAL A 510 -17.77 8.83 8.04
CA VAL A 510 -18.76 9.86 7.68
C VAL A 510 -18.71 11.04 8.65
N LYS A 511 -18.67 10.79 9.97
CA LYS A 511 -18.65 11.87 10.98
C LYS A 511 -17.37 12.68 10.95
N ILE A 512 -16.20 12.04 10.80
CA ILE A 512 -14.93 12.76 10.67
C ILE A 512 -14.91 13.59 9.39
N ALA A 513 -15.32 13.00 8.26
CA ALA A 513 -15.39 13.69 6.97
C ALA A 513 -16.33 14.90 7.02
N GLU A 514 -17.51 14.76 7.62
CA GLU A 514 -18.46 15.86 7.79
C GLU A 514 -17.90 16.96 8.70
N ALA A 515 -17.24 16.60 9.80
CA ALA A 515 -16.60 17.57 10.68
C ALA A 515 -15.47 18.35 9.98
N PHE A 516 -14.66 17.69 9.15
CA PHE A 516 -13.69 18.36 8.28
C PHE A 516 -14.37 19.30 7.29
N ASN A 517 -15.43 18.85 6.61
CA ASN A 517 -16.15 19.68 5.65
C ASN A 517 -16.74 20.94 6.32
N GLN A 518 -17.27 20.81 7.54
CA GLN A 518 -17.75 21.96 8.32
C GLN A 518 -16.63 22.91 8.74
N ALA A 519 -15.45 22.40 9.13
CA ALA A 519 -14.30 23.23 9.46
C ALA A 519 -13.79 24.01 8.23
N ILE A 520 -13.82 23.40 7.04
CA ILE A 520 -13.51 24.08 5.77
C ILE A 520 -14.53 25.18 5.48
N ALA A 521 -15.83 24.89 5.64
CA ALA A 521 -16.90 25.87 5.43
C ALA A 521 -16.79 27.10 6.36
N LYS A 522 -16.24 26.91 7.58
CA LYS A 522 -15.95 27.98 8.54
C LYS A 522 -14.64 28.72 8.27
N GLY A 523 -13.83 28.26 7.31
CA GLY A 523 -12.50 28.81 7.02
C GLY A 523 -11.45 28.48 8.08
N GLU A 524 -11.68 27.47 8.92
CA GLU A 524 -10.76 27.06 9.98
C GLU A 524 -9.56 26.27 9.42
N ILE A 525 -9.77 25.53 8.34
CA ILE A 525 -8.76 24.76 7.58
C ILE A 525 -9.02 24.91 6.07
N GLY A 526 -8.00 24.63 5.24
CA GLY A 526 -8.16 24.54 3.79
C GLY A 526 -8.79 23.22 3.32
N ALA A 527 -9.03 23.10 2.00
CA ALA A 527 -9.62 21.90 1.41
C ALA A 527 -8.84 20.62 1.75
N VAL A 528 -9.57 19.53 1.96
CA VAL A 528 -9.02 18.24 2.39
C VAL A 528 -9.35 17.18 1.35
N VAL A 529 -8.37 16.36 0.99
CA VAL A 529 -8.59 15.13 0.22
C VAL A 529 -8.73 13.98 1.18
N LEU A 530 -9.86 13.29 1.18
CA LEU A 530 -10.02 11.96 1.78
C LEU A 530 -9.55 10.88 0.81
N GLY A 531 -9.10 9.77 1.36
CA GLY A 531 -8.85 8.55 0.60
C GLY A 531 -8.61 7.38 1.54
N ARG A 532 -8.02 6.31 1.00
CA ARG A 532 -7.60 5.14 1.77
C ARG A 532 -6.53 4.33 1.05
N ASP A 533 -5.96 3.36 1.78
CA ASP A 533 -5.29 2.26 1.11
C ASP A 533 -6.31 1.34 0.44
N HIS A 534 -5.87 0.49 -0.49
CA HIS A 534 -6.77 -0.54 -1.02
C HIS A 534 -6.92 -1.69 -0.03
N HIS A 535 -6.00 -1.81 0.95
CA HIS A 535 -6.09 -2.70 2.10
C HIS A 535 -7.24 -2.31 3.06
N ASP A 536 -8.48 -2.55 2.62
CA ASP A 536 -9.70 -2.11 3.31
C ASP A 536 -10.81 -3.17 3.18
N VAL A 537 -11.91 -2.95 3.92
CA VAL A 537 -13.05 -3.85 4.08
C VAL A 537 -13.64 -4.32 2.74
N SER A 538 -13.82 -3.40 1.80
CA SER A 538 -14.57 -3.62 0.54
C SER A 538 -13.71 -3.48 -0.71
N GLY A 539 -12.58 -2.78 -0.60
CA GLY A 539 -11.81 -2.36 -1.76
C GLY A 539 -11.08 -3.49 -2.46
N THR A 540 -10.83 -4.63 -1.81
CA THR A 540 -9.89 -5.64 -2.33
C THR A 540 -10.38 -7.06 -2.14
N ASP A 541 -10.32 -7.83 -3.22
CA ASP A 541 -10.42 -9.29 -3.20
C ASP A 541 -9.02 -9.90 -3.36
N SER A 542 -8.59 -10.65 -2.34
CA SER A 542 -7.23 -11.17 -2.20
C SER A 542 -7.24 -12.39 -1.26
N PRO A 543 -7.27 -13.62 -1.82
CA PRO A 543 -7.43 -14.85 -1.03
C PRO A 543 -6.30 -15.09 -0.03
N TYR A 544 -5.15 -14.46 -0.23
CA TYR A 544 -3.96 -14.59 0.62
C TYR A 544 -3.83 -13.44 1.64
N ARG A 545 -4.70 -12.42 1.58
CA ARG A 545 -4.70 -11.27 2.50
C ARG A 545 -6.12 -10.80 2.78
N GLU A 546 -6.61 -9.78 2.09
CA GLU A 546 -7.80 -9.00 2.47
C GLU A 546 -9.06 -9.86 2.61
N THR A 547 -9.19 -10.94 1.84
CA THR A 547 -10.32 -11.88 1.88
C THR A 547 -9.91 -13.27 2.38
N SER A 548 -8.77 -13.39 3.05
CA SER A 548 -8.30 -14.69 3.59
C SER A 548 -9.15 -15.23 4.73
N ASN A 549 -9.90 -14.38 5.45
CA ASN A 549 -10.90 -14.78 6.45
C ASN A 549 -12.30 -15.03 5.86
N ILE A 550 -12.41 -15.36 4.57
CA ILE A 550 -13.67 -15.67 3.91
C ILE A 550 -13.72 -17.16 3.56
N TYR A 551 -14.63 -17.87 4.22
CA TYR A 551 -14.64 -19.33 4.28
C TYR A 551 -15.76 -19.99 3.44
N ASP A 552 -16.63 -19.20 2.80
CA ASP A 552 -17.71 -19.70 1.93
C ASP A 552 -17.23 -20.14 0.53
N GLY A 553 -15.92 -20.10 0.29
CA GLY A 553 -15.28 -20.39 -1.00
C GLY A 553 -15.17 -19.18 -1.92
N SER A 554 -15.82 -18.05 -1.61
CA SER A 554 -15.81 -16.86 -2.46
C SER A 554 -14.51 -16.05 -2.38
N ARG A 555 -13.53 -16.43 -1.53
CA ARG A 555 -12.26 -15.69 -1.36
C ARG A 555 -11.47 -15.48 -2.67
N PHE A 556 -11.72 -16.31 -3.69
CA PHE A 556 -11.09 -16.26 -5.02
C PHE A 556 -11.88 -15.45 -6.07
N THR A 557 -13.08 -14.97 -5.75
CA THR A 557 -13.84 -14.11 -6.68
C THR A 557 -13.38 -12.65 -6.56
N ALA A 558 -13.73 -11.81 -7.54
CA ALA A 558 -13.34 -10.40 -7.57
C ALA A 558 -14.55 -9.44 -7.62
N ASP A 559 -15.75 -9.96 -7.33
CA ASP A 559 -17.00 -9.21 -7.45
C ASP A 559 -17.04 -8.02 -6.49
N MET A 560 -16.54 -8.17 -5.26
CA MET A 560 -16.62 -7.14 -4.23
C MET A 560 -15.81 -5.91 -4.63
N ALA A 561 -14.56 -6.10 -5.05
CA ALA A 561 -13.67 -5.02 -5.47
C ALA A 561 -14.22 -4.27 -6.71
N ILE A 562 -14.77 -5.01 -7.68
CA ILE A 562 -15.37 -4.43 -8.89
C ILE A 562 -16.66 -3.67 -8.57
N GLN A 563 -17.54 -4.25 -7.74
CA GLN A 563 -18.75 -3.56 -7.30
C GLN A 563 -18.41 -2.31 -6.49
N ASN A 564 -17.35 -2.36 -5.67
CA ASN A 564 -16.96 -1.22 -4.83
C ASN A 564 -16.61 -0.01 -5.69
N VAL A 565 -15.65 -0.16 -6.61
CA VAL A 565 -15.18 0.95 -7.46
C VAL A 565 -16.30 1.50 -8.35
N ILE A 566 -17.17 0.63 -8.87
CA ILE A 566 -18.35 1.04 -9.64
C ILE A 566 -19.29 1.85 -8.75
N GLY A 567 -19.61 1.35 -7.56
CA GLY A 567 -20.53 2.02 -6.65
C GLY A 567 -20.00 3.32 -6.06
N ASP A 568 -18.70 3.45 -5.84
CA ASP A 568 -18.04 4.70 -5.45
C ASP A 568 -18.17 5.76 -6.58
N SER A 569 -18.03 5.31 -7.83
CA SER A 569 -17.97 6.20 -9.00
C SER A 569 -19.24 7.03 -9.20
N PHE A 570 -20.41 6.49 -8.87
CA PHE A 570 -21.68 7.21 -9.01
C PHE A 570 -22.24 7.71 -7.67
N ARG A 571 -21.44 7.68 -6.59
CA ARG A 571 -21.81 8.21 -5.26
C ARG A 571 -21.00 9.44 -4.84
N GLY A 572 -20.18 9.98 -5.74
CA GLY A 572 -19.51 11.26 -5.54
C GLY A 572 -18.05 11.17 -5.14
N ALA A 573 -17.37 10.04 -5.38
CA ALA A 573 -15.91 10.02 -5.36
C ALA A 573 -15.35 11.07 -6.35
N THR A 574 -14.29 11.78 -5.96
CA THR A 574 -13.61 12.71 -6.87
C THR A 574 -12.77 11.97 -7.91
N TRP A 575 -12.17 10.85 -7.54
CA TRP A 575 -11.64 9.87 -8.47
C TRP A 575 -11.77 8.47 -7.89
N VAL A 576 -11.80 7.48 -8.77
CA VAL A 576 -11.82 6.06 -8.42
C VAL A 576 -10.71 5.32 -9.14
N SER A 577 -10.29 4.18 -8.59
CA SER A 577 -9.22 3.36 -9.13
C SER A 577 -9.48 1.88 -8.94
N ILE A 578 -9.12 1.07 -9.93
CA ILE A 578 -9.12 -0.40 -9.86
C ILE A 578 -7.82 -0.97 -10.42
N HIS A 579 -7.13 -1.76 -9.61
CA HIS A 579 -5.79 -2.27 -9.85
C HIS A 579 -5.73 -3.80 -9.81
N ASN A 580 -4.73 -4.36 -10.48
CA ASN A 580 -4.39 -5.77 -10.44
C ASN A 580 -3.11 -5.97 -9.63
N GLY A 581 -3.20 -6.82 -8.61
CA GLY A 581 -2.07 -7.39 -7.90
C GLY A 581 -1.56 -6.63 -6.69
N GLY A 582 -2.26 -5.58 -6.23
CA GLY A 582 -1.80 -4.77 -5.10
C GLY A 582 -1.59 -5.61 -3.83
N GLY A 583 -0.46 -5.43 -3.16
CA GLY A 583 -0.13 -6.18 -1.94
C GLY A 583 0.59 -7.49 -2.21
N VAL A 584 -0.14 -8.54 -2.64
CA VAL A 584 0.39 -9.91 -2.78
C VAL A 584 1.23 -10.09 -4.04
N GLY A 585 0.86 -9.43 -5.15
CA GLY A 585 1.54 -9.58 -6.44
C GLY A 585 0.56 -9.70 -7.61
N TRP A 586 1.09 -9.45 -8.82
CA TRP A 586 0.33 -9.43 -10.07
C TRP A 586 -0.43 -10.74 -10.33
N GLY A 587 -1.74 -10.63 -10.65
CA GLY A 587 -2.61 -11.76 -10.95
C GLY A 587 -3.23 -12.44 -9.74
N GLU A 588 -2.77 -12.13 -8.53
CA GLU A 588 -3.26 -12.76 -7.29
C GLU A 588 -4.38 -11.93 -6.62
N VAL A 589 -4.60 -10.68 -7.05
CA VAL A 589 -5.44 -9.70 -6.35
C VAL A 589 -6.14 -8.77 -7.31
N ILE A 590 -7.39 -8.39 -7.00
CA ILE A 590 -8.07 -7.23 -7.60
C ILE A 590 -8.38 -6.23 -6.49
N ASN A 591 -7.86 -5.01 -6.61
CA ASN A 591 -7.87 -4.03 -5.53
C ASN A 591 -8.22 -2.62 -6.01
N GLY A 592 -9.18 -1.97 -5.37
CA GLY A 592 -9.68 -0.65 -5.71
C GLY A 592 -9.66 0.34 -4.55
N GLY A 593 -9.70 1.62 -4.91
CA GLY A 593 -9.68 2.74 -3.97
C GLY A 593 -10.22 4.02 -4.59
N PHE A 594 -10.34 5.05 -3.76
CA PHE A 594 -10.92 6.33 -4.14
C PHE A 594 -10.09 7.49 -3.58
N GLY A 595 -10.33 8.67 -4.14
CA GLY A 595 -10.06 9.94 -3.47
C GLY A 595 -11.27 10.86 -3.56
N MET A 596 -11.49 11.66 -2.52
CA MET A 596 -12.63 12.57 -2.42
C MET A 596 -12.21 13.92 -1.86
N VAL A 597 -12.52 15.00 -2.56
CA VAL A 597 -12.25 16.36 -2.10
C VAL A 597 -13.42 16.88 -1.28
N LEU A 598 -13.08 17.33 -0.07
CA LEU A 598 -13.91 18.17 0.77
C LEU A 598 -13.53 19.63 0.53
N ASP A 599 -14.52 20.43 0.17
CA ASP A 599 -14.37 21.85 -0.17
C ASP A 599 -15.25 22.78 0.68
N GLY A 600 -15.92 22.23 1.70
CA GLY A 600 -16.86 22.96 2.56
C GLY A 600 -18.26 23.12 1.97
N SER A 601 -18.51 22.60 0.77
CA SER A 601 -19.83 22.71 0.11
C SER A 601 -20.85 21.74 0.70
N LYS A 602 -22.14 22.06 0.55
CA LYS A 602 -23.23 21.15 0.91
C LYS A 602 -23.26 19.92 0.01
N GLU A 603 -22.81 20.08 -1.23
CA GLU A 603 -22.67 19.03 -2.21
C GLU A 603 -21.61 18.01 -1.76
N ALA A 604 -20.48 18.47 -1.20
CA ALA A 604 -19.48 17.58 -0.60
C ALA A 604 -20.04 16.78 0.59
N SER A 605 -20.86 17.40 1.46
CA SER A 605 -21.55 16.69 2.54
C SER A 605 -22.48 15.58 2.04
N LYS A 606 -23.19 15.79 0.92
CA LYS A 606 -24.02 14.73 0.31
C LYS A 606 -23.17 13.60 -0.27
N ARG A 607 -22.10 13.93 -0.98
CA ARG A 607 -21.18 12.96 -1.59
C ARG A 607 -20.47 12.10 -0.55
N LEU A 608 -19.90 12.72 0.49
CA LEU A 608 -19.17 11.99 1.54
C LEU A 608 -20.09 11.01 2.26
N ALA A 609 -21.32 11.42 2.59
CA ALA A 609 -22.27 10.55 3.27
C ALA A 609 -22.68 9.36 2.39
N SER A 610 -22.95 9.59 1.11
CA SER A 610 -23.36 8.53 0.18
C SER A 610 -22.22 7.55 -0.13
N MET A 611 -21.05 8.06 -0.49
CA MET A 611 -19.93 7.23 -0.94
C MET A 611 -19.29 6.47 0.21
N LEU A 612 -18.97 7.12 1.35
CA LEU A 612 -18.31 6.43 2.48
C LEU A 612 -19.21 5.38 3.12
N PHE A 613 -20.53 5.59 3.10
CA PHE A 613 -21.48 4.56 3.53
C PHE A 613 -21.43 3.32 2.64
N TRP A 614 -21.35 3.50 1.31
CA TRP A 614 -21.21 2.39 0.35
C TRP A 614 -19.84 1.70 0.45
N ASP A 615 -18.76 2.49 0.42
CA ASP A 615 -17.37 2.01 0.42
C ASP A 615 -17.05 1.10 1.62
N VAL A 616 -17.78 1.26 2.73
CA VAL A 616 -17.64 0.38 3.89
C VAL A 616 -18.70 -0.74 3.89
N ASN A 617 -19.98 -0.41 3.77
CA ASN A 617 -21.05 -1.40 3.97
C ASN A 617 -21.18 -2.41 2.82
N ASN A 618 -20.63 -2.14 1.63
CA ASN A 618 -20.51 -3.14 0.55
C ASN A 618 -19.72 -4.37 1.02
N GLY A 619 -18.50 -4.15 1.55
CA GLY A 619 -17.65 -5.22 2.05
C GLY A 619 -18.18 -5.85 3.32
N ILE A 620 -18.79 -5.09 4.24
CA ILE A 620 -19.47 -5.67 5.41
C ILE A 620 -20.59 -6.61 4.96
N SER A 621 -21.43 -6.20 4.00
CA SER A 621 -22.50 -7.04 3.45
C SER A 621 -21.96 -8.34 2.86
N ARG A 622 -20.89 -8.27 2.06
CA ARG A 622 -20.23 -9.47 1.51
C ARG A 622 -19.65 -10.36 2.61
N ARG A 623 -18.90 -9.80 3.56
CA ARG A 623 -18.30 -10.54 4.69
C ARG A 623 -19.36 -11.18 5.57
N SER A 624 -20.47 -10.47 5.76
CA SER A 624 -21.65 -11.00 6.46
C SER A 624 -22.22 -12.19 5.70
N TRP A 625 -22.40 -12.09 4.38
CA TRP A 625 -22.89 -13.21 3.56
C TRP A 625 -21.98 -14.45 3.65
N ALA A 626 -20.67 -14.24 3.75
CA ALA A 626 -19.68 -15.29 4.01
C ALA A 626 -19.72 -15.87 5.45
N ARG A 627 -20.65 -15.40 6.28
CA ARG A 627 -20.91 -15.82 7.67
C ARG A 627 -19.86 -15.36 8.70
N ASN A 628 -19.15 -14.27 8.43
CA ASN A 628 -18.30 -13.66 9.44
C ASN A 628 -19.16 -12.98 10.52
N GLU A 629 -19.00 -13.41 11.78
CA GLU A 629 -19.86 -12.99 12.89
C GLU A 629 -19.85 -11.48 13.13
N GLY A 630 -18.65 -10.88 13.14
CA GLY A 630 -18.48 -9.43 13.28
C GLY A 630 -19.19 -8.63 12.17
N ALA A 631 -19.20 -9.17 10.95
CA ALA A 631 -19.86 -8.54 9.81
C ALA A 631 -21.39 -8.70 9.84
N VAL A 632 -21.90 -9.84 10.33
CA VAL A 632 -23.33 -10.02 10.60
C VAL A 632 -23.81 -9.01 11.65
N PHE A 633 -23.03 -8.78 12.71
CA PHE A 633 -23.33 -7.74 13.69
C PHE A 633 -23.33 -6.34 13.05
N ALA A 634 -22.24 -5.97 12.37
CA ALA A 634 -22.06 -4.63 11.84
C ALA A 634 -23.10 -4.28 10.76
N ILE A 635 -23.48 -5.23 9.89
CA ILE A 635 -24.46 -4.97 8.83
C ILE A 635 -25.89 -4.82 9.38
N LYS A 636 -26.26 -5.56 10.44
CA LYS A 636 -27.56 -5.39 11.11
C LYS A 636 -27.69 -3.99 11.70
N ARG A 637 -26.64 -3.54 12.40
CA ARG A 637 -26.56 -2.18 12.93
C ARG A 637 -26.63 -1.13 11.81
N ALA A 638 -25.96 -1.35 10.68
CA ALA A 638 -26.04 -0.45 9.53
C ALA A 638 -27.47 -0.37 8.94
N MET A 639 -28.19 -1.49 8.86
CA MET A 639 -29.60 -1.52 8.41
C MET A 639 -30.57 -0.85 9.39
N GLU A 640 -30.28 -0.86 10.69
CA GLU A 640 -31.06 -0.13 11.70
C GLU A 640 -30.86 1.40 11.57
N ILE A 641 -29.63 1.83 11.30
CA ILE A 641 -29.27 3.25 11.13
C ILE A 641 -29.81 3.82 9.82
N GLU A 642 -29.75 3.06 8.73
CA GLU A 642 -30.21 3.46 7.39
C GLU A 642 -31.30 2.49 6.88
N PRO A 643 -32.59 2.81 7.07
CA PRO A 643 -33.70 1.92 6.70
C PRO A 643 -33.84 1.62 5.19
N LEU A 644 -33.19 2.42 4.33
CA LEU A 644 -33.12 2.11 2.90
C LEU A 644 -32.10 1.03 2.56
N LEU A 645 -31.13 0.77 3.45
CA LEU A 645 -30.23 -0.37 3.31
C LEU A 645 -30.98 -1.66 3.65
N LYS A 646 -31.12 -2.54 2.66
CA LYS A 646 -31.67 -3.89 2.84
C LYS A 646 -30.75 -4.88 2.16
N VAL A 647 -30.05 -5.67 2.97
CA VAL A 647 -29.15 -6.73 2.48
C VAL A 647 -29.70 -8.12 2.80
N THR A 648 -29.16 -9.13 2.14
CA THR A 648 -29.47 -10.52 2.45
C THR A 648 -28.60 -10.97 3.63
N LEU A 649 -29.23 -11.40 4.72
CA LEU A 649 -28.51 -12.00 5.86
C LEU A 649 -28.35 -13.52 5.63
N PRO A 650 -27.19 -14.11 5.96
CA PRO A 650 -27.03 -15.55 5.86
C PRO A 650 -27.87 -16.27 6.93
N ASN A 651 -28.38 -17.46 6.58
CA ASN A 651 -28.85 -18.41 7.58
C ASN A 651 -27.72 -19.39 7.89
N MET A 652 -27.47 -19.64 9.17
CA MET A 652 -26.48 -20.63 9.61
C MET A 652 -27.09 -22.03 9.52
N VAL A 653 -26.36 -22.96 8.90
CA VAL A 653 -26.72 -24.37 8.89
C VAL A 653 -26.19 -25.03 10.17
N ASP A 654 -26.99 -25.91 10.78
CA ASP A 654 -26.51 -26.78 11.84
C ASP A 654 -25.51 -27.78 11.23
N GLU A 655 -24.24 -27.69 11.62
CA GLU A 655 -23.17 -28.53 11.08
C GLU A 655 -23.41 -30.03 11.33
N SER A 656 -24.22 -30.40 12.33
CA SER A 656 -24.58 -31.82 12.56
C SER A 656 -25.45 -32.43 11.45
N LEU A 657 -25.99 -31.61 10.56
CA LEU A 657 -26.76 -32.04 9.39
C LEU A 657 -25.89 -32.38 8.16
N LEU A 658 -24.57 -32.09 8.17
CA LEU A 658 -23.65 -32.21 7.03
C LEU A 658 -22.85 -33.51 6.99
#